data_AF-A0A8J7APN3-F1
#
_entry.id   AF-A0A8J7APN3-F1
#
_cell.length_a   1.000
_cell.length_b   1.000
_cell.length_c   1.000
_cell.angle_alpha   90.00
_cell.angle_beta   90.00
_cell.angle_gamma   90.00
#
_symmetry.space_group_name_H-M   'P 1'
#
loop_
_entity.id
_entity.type
_entity.pdbx_description
1 polymer ?
#
loop_
_entity_poly.entity_id
_entity_poly.type
_entity_poly.pdbx_seq_one_letter_code
_entity_poly.pdbx_strand_id
1 'polypeptide(L)'
;LPFLPSPLPQVVGGRYGLSSKEFTPAMVQGIFDNLAQAKPKNHFTIGINDDVSHTSLSFDPNFSTEADNVVRAMFYGLGSDGTVGANKNSIKIIGEETDNYAQGYFVYDSKKSGSMTVSHLRFGTEPIRSTYLIDKANFIGCHHWGFLERIDILKAAVTGATLLLNSPYNADTVWESLPLKVQQEIIDKQLKLYVINASQVARESGMGGRINTIMQVCFFALAGVLPEKEAIAKIKQAIEKTYGKKGAEVVRMNQQAVDNTLENLHQVKQEATTLPPSSPLPFLPHAPEFVRNVLGKIMSWEGDDLPVSTLPVDGIFPSGTAKWEKRNVAQEIPVWDTDVCVQCGKCVMVCPHSAIRAKAYQPTELVNAPPTFKSTGAKDKDFANQKFTIQVAPEDCTGCAICVNICPAKNKAEPLRRAINMAQQLPLREQERKNWNFFLSLPNPDRRQLKLNQIRQQQLQEPLFEFSGACAGCGETPYLKLLTQLFGDRSVIANATGCSSIYGGNLPTTPWTINAEGRGPAWSNNLFEDNAEFGFGFRLSLDKQAEFAAELLQQLSGEIDEKLVYSILNAEQKSEADIWEQRERVALLQQRLNQIVTLNPNLQSKIQNLKSLADYLVKKSVWIVGGDGWAYDIDFGGIDHVLASGRNVNILVMDTEVYSNTGGQSSKATPRAAVAKYAASGKPAPKKDLGLIAMTYGNVYVASVALGAKDEHTLKAFLEAEAYDGPSLIIAYSHCIAHGINMTTAMEHQKSLVESGRWLLYRHHPELQKQGKNPLQLDMRSPTQSVEKSMYQENRFKMLTKSKPDHAQHLLELAQTEVDARWQMYQYLAERKVL
;
A
#
# COMPACT_ATOMS: atom_id res chain seq x y z
N LEU A 1 -73.05 14.12 -16.31
CA LEU A 1 -72.14 13.53 -15.31
C LEU A 1 -70.82 14.29 -15.40
N PRO A 2 -70.38 15.00 -14.36
CA PRO A 2 -69.09 15.68 -14.39
C PRO A 2 -67.97 14.63 -14.35
N PHE A 3 -66.91 14.87 -15.13
CA PHE A 3 -65.68 14.09 -15.12
C PHE A 3 -65.12 14.07 -13.69
N LEU A 4 -65.19 12.92 -13.02
CA LEU A 4 -64.41 12.69 -11.80
C LEU A 4 -62.93 12.76 -12.20
N PRO A 5 -62.10 13.59 -11.55
CA PRO A 5 -60.66 13.59 -11.81
C PRO A 5 -60.13 12.18 -11.52
N SER A 6 -59.40 11.61 -12.48
CA SER A 6 -58.67 10.36 -12.26
C SER A 6 -57.82 10.53 -10.99
N PRO A 7 -57.82 9.55 -10.06
CA PRO A 7 -57.00 9.66 -8.85
C PRO A 7 -55.55 9.89 -9.26
N LEU A 8 -54.91 10.87 -8.63
CA LEU A 8 -53.49 11.13 -8.84
C LEU A 8 -52.69 9.87 -8.45
N PRO A 9 -51.73 9.42 -9.27
CA PRO A 9 -50.92 8.27 -8.92
C PRO A 9 -50.16 8.54 -7.62
N GLN A 10 -50.08 7.55 -6.76
CA GLN A 10 -49.22 7.62 -5.60
C GLN A 10 -47.76 7.55 -6.05
N VAL A 11 -46.96 8.55 -5.66
CA VAL A 11 -45.54 8.62 -5.99
C VAL A 11 -44.72 8.50 -4.70
N VAL A 12 -43.75 7.60 -4.70
CA VAL A 12 -42.72 7.46 -3.66
C VAL A 12 -41.34 7.55 -4.28
N GLY A 13 -40.39 8.16 -3.56
CA GLY A 13 -38.98 8.27 -3.96
C GLY A 13 -38.09 7.40 -3.07
N GLY A 14 -37.01 6.88 -3.65
CA GLY A 14 -36.01 6.09 -2.94
C GLY A 14 -34.60 6.29 -3.48
N ARG A 15 -33.58 5.93 -2.69
CA ARG A 15 -32.15 5.99 -3.06
C ARG A 15 -31.57 4.58 -3.09
N TYR A 16 -30.76 4.29 -4.09
CA TYR A 16 -30.02 3.02 -4.26
C TYR A 16 -28.68 3.28 -4.94
N GLY A 17 -27.77 2.31 -4.91
CA GLY A 17 -26.57 2.31 -5.77
C GLY A 17 -25.54 3.40 -5.51
N LEU A 18 -25.60 4.10 -4.37
CA LEU A 18 -24.58 5.09 -4.02
C LEU A 18 -23.20 4.44 -3.97
N SER A 19 -22.23 5.06 -4.64
CA SER A 19 -20.85 4.55 -4.75
C SER A 19 -20.77 3.08 -5.18
N SER A 20 -21.61 2.69 -6.15
CA SER A 20 -21.69 1.32 -6.68
C SER A 20 -22.15 0.26 -5.68
N LYS A 21 -22.92 0.64 -4.64
CA LYS A 21 -23.62 -0.35 -3.80
C LYS A 21 -24.48 -1.26 -4.68
N GLU A 22 -24.50 -2.56 -4.34
CA GLU A 22 -25.22 -3.56 -5.13
C GLU A 22 -26.70 -3.21 -5.32
N PHE A 23 -27.25 -3.55 -6.50
CA PHE A 23 -28.67 -3.40 -6.81
C PHE A 23 -29.18 -4.64 -7.54
N THR A 24 -29.67 -5.61 -6.78
CA THR A 24 -30.05 -6.94 -7.27
C THR A 24 -31.55 -7.03 -7.62
N PRO A 25 -31.98 -8.07 -8.37
CA PRO A 25 -33.41 -8.32 -8.61
C PRO A 25 -34.22 -8.49 -7.32
N ALA A 26 -33.62 -9.06 -6.27
CA ALA A 26 -34.23 -9.16 -4.95
C ALA A 26 -34.56 -7.78 -4.37
N MET A 27 -33.65 -6.81 -4.49
CA MET A 27 -33.91 -5.44 -4.08
C MET A 27 -35.02 -4.80 -4.92
N VAL A 28 -35.03 -5.01 -6.24
CA VAL A 28 -36.11 -4.53 -7.11
C VAL A 28 -37.46 -5.09 -6.68
N GLN A 29 -37.52 -6.39 -6.34
CA GLN A 29 -38.74 -7.01 -5.79
C GLN A 29 -39.19 -6.33 -4.50
N GLY A 30 -38.27 -6.04 -3.58
CA GLY A 30 -38.58 -5.30 -2.34
C GLY A 30 -39.17 -3.90 -2.58
N ILE A 31 -38.80 -3.22 -3.68
CA ILE A 31 -39.41 -1.95 -4.08
C ILE A 31 -40.87 -2.16 -4.53
N PHE A 32 -41.13 -3.18 -5.35
CA PHE A 32 -42.50 -3.53 -5.76
C PHE A 32 -43.36 -3.95 -4.58
N ASP A 33 -42.80 -4.73 -3.64
CA ASP A 33 -43.48 -5.12 -2.41
C ASP A 33 -43.84 -3.90 -1.56
N ASN A 34 -42.95 -2.89 -1.46
CA ASN A 34 -43.25 -1.64 -0.78
C ASN A 34 -44.38 -0.85 -1.47
N LEU A 35 -44.40 -0.79 -2.80
CA LEU A 35 -45.46 -0.13 -3.57
C LEU A 35 -46.83 -0.82 -3.42
N ALA A 36 -46.85 -2.14 -3.19
CA ALA A 36 -48.07 -2.91 -2.97
C ALA A 36 -48.66 -2.74 -1.55
N GLN A 37 -47.94 -2.11 -0.63
CA GLN A 37 -48.45 -1.87 0.73
C GLN A 37 -49.56 -0.81 0.72
N ALA A 38 -50.44 -0.87 1.72
CA ALA A 38 -51.50 0.14 1.90
C ALA A 38 -50.95 1.56 2.16
N LYS A 39 -49.75 1.64 2.75
CA LYS A 39 -49.01 2.90 2.97
C LYS A 39 -47.53 2.69 2.60
N PRO A 40 -47.19 2.77 1.31
CA PRO A 40 -45.82 2.64 0.83
C PRO A 40 -44.90 3.65 1.53
N LYS A 41 -43.73 3.18 1.95
CA LYS A 41 -42.69 4.02 2.54
C LYS A 41 -42.14 4.97 1.48
N ASN A 42 -42.03 6.25 1.81
CA ASN A 42 -41.42 7.28 0.97
C ASN A 42 -40.03 7.66 1.50
N HIS A 43 -39.18 8.25 0.65
CA HIS A 43 -37.79 8.63 0.94
C HIS A 43 -36.92 7.47 1.46
N PHE A 44 -37.21 6.26 0.97
CA PHE A 44 -36.56 5.04 1.44
C PHE A 44 -35.13 4.90 0.90
N THR A 45 -34.38 3.95 1.47
CA THR A 45 -33.13 3.43 0.94
C THR A 45 -33.27 1.93 0.67
N ILE A 46 -32.45 1.38 -0.22
CA ILE A 46 -32.39 -0.07 -0.44
C ILE A 46 -30.95 -0.51 -0.74
N GLY A 47 -30.58 -1.69 -0.25
CA GLY A 47 -29.20 -2.20 -0.30
C GLY A 47 -28.32 -1.81 0.90
N ILE A 48 -28.89 -1.19 1.95
CA ILE A 48 -28.23 -0.92 3.24
C ILE A 48 -29.17 -1.26 4.40
N ASN A 49 -28.60 -1.50 5.58
CA ASN A 49 -29.35 -1.52 6.83
C ASN A 49 -29.24 -0.16 7.54
N ASP A 50 -30.24 0.69 7.33
CA ASP A 50 -30.35 1.98 8.01
C ASP A 50 -31.15 1.82 9.30
N ASP A 51 -30.45 1.48 10.38
CA ASP A 51 -30.98 1.33 11.74
C ASP A 51 -30.97 2.63 12.54
N VAL A 52 -30.60 3.76 11.92
CA VAL A 52 -30.55 5.09 12.55
C VAL A 52 -31.76 5.92 12.15
N SER A 53 -31.94 6.16 10.85
CA SER A 53 -33.09 6.89 10.32
C SER A 53 -34.22 5.98 9.85
N HIS A 54 -34.03 4.66 9.95
CA HIS A 54 -35.03 3.66 9.60
C HIS A 54 -35.59 3.87 8.19
N THR A 55 -34.76 4.21 7.20
CA THR A 55 -35.19 4.45 5.82
C THR A 55 -35.13 3.21 4.94
N SER A 56 -34.40 2.16 5.32
CA SER A 56 -34.19 0.95 4.50
C SER A 56 -35.48 0.16 4.24
N LEU A 57 -35.58 -0.48 3.08
CA LEU A 57 -36.59 -1.50 2.75
C LEU A 57 -36.05 -2.91 2.98
N SER A 58 -36.90 -3.82 3.43
CA SER A 58 -36.63 -5.25 3.47
C SER A 58 -36.85 -5.90 2.09
N PHE A 59 -36.11 -6.95 1.79
CA PHE A 59 -36.28 -7.77 0.59
C PHE A 59 -35.85 -9.22 0.87
N ASP A 60 -36.31 -10.17 0.07
CA ASP A 60 -35.87 -11.58 0.15
C ASP A 60 -34.57 -11.79 -0.64
N PRO A 61 -33.42 -12.01 0.02
CA PRO A 61 -32.14 -12.20 -0.67
C PRO A 61 -32.07 -13.48 -1.52
N ASN A 62 -33.01 -14.43 -1.37
CA ASN A 62 -33.01 -15.66 -2.15
C ASN A 62 -33.68 -15.51 -3.52
N PHE A 63 -34.43 -14.42 -3.74
CA PHE A 63 -35.10 -14.17 -5.01
C PHE A 63 -34.08 -13.99 -6.14
N SER A 64 -34.23 -14.78 -7.21
CA SER A 64 -33.37 -14.74 -8.38
C SER A 64 -34.19 -14.81 -9.65
N THR A 65 -33.75 -14.06 -10.67
CA THR A 65 -34.35 -14.06 -12.01
C THR A 65 -33.47 -14.77 -13.04
N GLU A 66 -32.35 -15.37 -12.62
CA GLU A 66 -31.42 -16.05 -13.53
C GLU A 66 -31.87 -17.48 -13.79
N ALA A 67 -31.80 -17.90 -15.06
CA ALA A 67 -32.09 -19.26 -15.46
C ALA A 67 -30.94 -20.23 -15.09
N ASP A 68 -31.30 -21.49 -14.84
CA ASP A 68 -30.34 -22.52 -14.41
C ASP A 68 -29.33 -22.91 -15.50
N ASN A 69 -29.66 -22.66 -16.77
CA ASN A 69 -28.80 -22.97 -17.92
C ASN A 69 -27.70 -21.91 -18.16
N VAL A 70 -27.59 -20.88 -17.34
CA VAL A 70 -26.52 -19.87 -17.43
C VAL A 70 -25.31 -20.33 -16.63
N VAL A 71 -24.14 -20.38 -17.26
CA VAL A 71 -22.88 -20.60 -16.55
C VAL A 71 -22.53 -19.33 -15.78
N ARG A 72 -22.31 -19.47 -14.47
CA ARG A 72 -22.05 -18.40 -13.51
C ARG A 72 -20.77 -18.74 -12.75
N ALA A 73 -19.66 -18.18 -13.24
CA ALA A 73 -18.33 -18.50 -12.76
C ALA A 73 -17.73 -17.34 -11.95
N MET A 74 -17.22 -17.67 -10.76
CA MET A 74 -16.50 -16.74 -9.90
C MET A 74 -15.03 -17.15 -9.77
N PHE A 75 -14.12 -16.18 -9.85
CA PHE A 75 -12.68 -16.44 -9.74
C PHE A 75 -12.04 -15.50 -8.73
N TYR A 76 -11.44 -16.09 -7.71
CA TYR A 76 -10.68 -15.42 -6.66
C TYR A 76 -9.19 -15.49 -7.00
N GLY A 77 -8.63 -14.36 -7.43
CA GLY A 77 -7.23 -14.22 -7.81
C GLY A 77 -6.48 -13.18 -6.97
N LEU A 78 -5.15 -13.19 -7.03
CA LEU A 78 -4.30 -12.19 -6.41
C LEU A 78 -3.96 -11.07 -7.42
N GLY A 79 -3.98 -9.81 -7.00
CA GLY A 79 -3.62 -8.69 -7.86
C GLY A 79 -2.23 -8.87 -8.47
N SER A 80 -2.18 -8.90 -9.80
CA SER A 80 -0.99 -9.18 -10.65
C SER A 80 -0.64 -10.65 -10.91
N ASP A 81 -1.47 -11.61 -10.51
CA ASP A 81 -1.29 -13.04 -10.86
C ASP A 81 -1.71 -13.40 -12.31
N GLY A 82 -2.42 -12.47 -12.98
CA GLY A 82 -2.92 -12.62 -14.35
C GLY A 82 -4.34 -13.18 -14.48
N THR A 83 -5.05 -13.47 -13.39
CA THR A 83 -6.41 -14.02 -13.36
C THR A 83 -7.41 -13.18 -14.14
N VAL A 84 -7.48 -11.88 -13.86
CA VAL A 84 -8.35 -10.93 -14.57
C VAL A 84 -8.06 -10.91 -16.07
N GLY A 85 -6.76 -10.96 -16.45
CA GLY A 85 -6.35 -10.98 -17.85
C GLY A 85 -6.79 -12.26 -18.56
N ALA A 86 -6.61 -13.41 -17.91
CA ALA A 86 -7.10 -14.69 -18.41
C ALA A 86 -8.62 -14.70 -18.55
N ASN A 87 -9.37 -14.19 -17.58
CA ASN A 87 -10.82 -14.11 -17.63
C ASN A 87 -11.33 -13.20 -18.77
N LYS A 88 -10.70 -12.03 -18.98
CA LYS A 88 -11.00 -11.19 -20.16
C LYS A 88 -10.75 -11.92 -21.48
N ASN A 89 -9.70 -12.73 -21.54
CA ASN A 89 -9.39 -13.54 -22.71
C ASN A 89 -10.42 -14.67 -22.89
N SER A 90 -10.83 -15.36 -21.82
CA SER A 90 -11.87 -16.38 -21.86
C SER A 90 -13.22 -15.83 -22.34
N ILE A 91 -13.63 -14.64 -21.87
CA ILE A 91 -14.82 -13.94 -22.37
C ILE A 91 -14.71 -13.74 -23.89
N LYS A 92 -13.56 -13.27 -24.36
CA LYS A 92 -13.33 -13.03 -25.78
C LYS A 92 -13.42 -14.32 -26.60
N ILE A 93 -12.76 -15.39 -26.15
CA ILE A 93 -12.81 -16.69 -26.81
C ILE A 93 -14.25 -17.19 -26.89
N ILE A 94 -14.99 -17.21 -25.77
CA ILE A 94 -16.35 -17.75 -25.76
C ILE A 94 -17.30 -16.88 -26.59
N GLY A 95 -17.23 -15.56 -26.45
CA GLY A 95 -18.13 -14.64 -27.15
C GLY A 95 -17.82 -14.44 -28.65
N GLU A 96 -16.59 -14.69 -29.10
CA GLU A 96 -16.24 -14.61 -30.54
C GLU A 96 -16.35 -15.96 -31.26
N GLU A 97 -16.22 -17.08 -30.54
CA GLU A 97 -16.13 -18.42 -31.14
C GLU A 97 -17.38 -19.28 -30.92
N THR A 98 -18.40 -18.77 -30.20
CA THR A 98 -19.66 -19.48 -29.91
C THR A 98 -20.87 -18.54 -30.06
N ASP A 99 -22.08 -19.09 -30.13
CA ASP A 99 -23.32 -18.32 -30.14
C ASP A 99 -23.74 -17.82 -28.74
N ASN A 100 -22.94 -18.09 -27.70
CA ASN A 100 -23.25 -17.63 -26.35
C ASN A 100 -23.00 -16.12 -26.20
N TYR A 101 -23.91 -15.47 -25.51
CA TYR A 101 -23.64 -14.17 -24.90
C TYR A 101 -22.66 -14.36 -23.75
N ALA A 102 -21.70 -13.42 -23.64
CA ALA A 102 -20.69 -13.41 -22.59
C ALA A 102 -20.70 -12.08 -21.83
N GLN A 103 -20.68 -12.16 -20.50
CA GLN A 103 -20.57 -11.00 -19.61
C GLN A 103 -19.41 -11.21 -18.65
N GLY A 104 -18.66 -10.13 -18.36
CA GLY A 104 -17.67 -10.12 -17.28
C GLY A 104 -17.70 -8.84 -16.48
N TYR A 105 -17.73 -8.98 -15.16
CA TYR A 105 -17.52 -7.90 -14.21
C TYR A 105 -16.34 -8.26 -13.29
N PHE A 106 -15.53 -7.27 -12.91
CA PHE A 106 -14.31 -7.50 -12.14
C PHE A 106 -14.30 -6.60 -10.93
N VAL A 107 -14.37 -7.21 -9.75
CA VAL A 107 -14.21 -6.53 -8.47
C VAL A 107 -12.72 -6.50 -8.14
N TYR A 108 -12.17 -5.29 -8.05
CA TYR A 108 -10.80 -5.06 -7.63
C TYR A 108 -10.80 -4.51 -6.21
N ASP A 109 -9.82 -4.92 -5.43
CA ASP A 109 -9.43 -4.19 -4.24
C ASP A 109 -8.70 -2.89 -4.65
N SER A 110 -8.86 -1.84 -3.87
CA SER A 110 -8.16 -0.56 -4.04
C SER A 110 -6.66 -0.68 -3.71
N LYS A 111 -6.24 -1.72 -2.99
CA LYS A 111 -4.82 -2.09 -2.86
C LYS A 111 -4.26 -2.47 -4.24
N LYS A 112 -3.16 -1.82 -4.62
CA LYS A 112 -2.59 -1.95 -5.98
C LYS A 112 -2.00 -3.30 -6.34
N SER A 113 -1.51 -4.07 -5.36
CA SER A 113 -0.96 -5.40 -5.61
C SER A 113 -1.08 -6.30 -4.39
N GLY A 114 -1.08 -7.61 -4.62
CA GLY A 114 -1.18 -8.60 -3.54
C GLY A 114 -2.53 -8.59 -2.84
N SER A 115 -3.55 -8.03 -3.46
CA SER A 115 -4.92 -7.94 -2.95
C SER A 115 -5.83 -8.92 -3.68
N MET A 116 -6.97 -9.25 -3.10
CA MET A 116 -7.90 -10.16 -3.75
C MET A 116 -8.59 -9.44 -4.92
N THR A 117 -8.79 -10.17 -6.02
CA THR A 117 -9.64 -9.77 -7.15
C THR A 117 -10.69 -10.84 -7.33
N VAL A 118 -11.92 -10.43 -7.60
CA VAL A 118 -13.04 -11.35 -7.85
C VAL A 118 -13.58 -11.08 -9.26
N SER A 119 -13.47 -12.07 -10.14
CA SER A 119 -14.06 -12.00 -11.48
C SER A 119 -15.40 -12.71 -11.49
N HIS A 120 -16.44 -12.05 -12.00
CA HIS A 120 -17.78 -12.59 -12.17
C HIS A 120 -18.06 -12.74 -13.66
N LEU A 121 -18.16 -13.98 -14.13
CA LEU A 121 -18.39 -14.29 -15.53
C LEU A 121 -19.74 -14.98 -15.71
N ARG A 122 -20.49 -14.56 -16.73
CA ARG A 122 -21.73 -15.21 -17.15
C ARG A 122 -21.67 -15.59 -18.63
N PHE A 123 -22.15 -16.79 -18.95
CA PHE A 123 -22.28 -17.28 -20.32
C PHE A 123 -23.64 -17.97 -20.51
N GLY A 124 -24.32 -17.70 -21.61
CA GLY A 124 -25.59 -18.34 -21.93
C GLY A 124 -26.10 -18.01 -23.34
N THR A 125 -27.11 -18.74 -23.79
CA THR A 125 -27.69 -18.59 -25.14
C THR A 125 -28.59 -17.36 -25.29
N GLU A 126 -29.03 -16.77 -24.17
CA GLU A 126 -29.90 -15.59 -24.14
C GLU A 126 -29.12 -14.32 -23.74
N PRO A 127 -29.57 -13.12 -24.18
CA PRO A 127 -28.95 -11.87 -23.78
C PRO A 127 -28.89 -11.68 -22.25
N ILE A 128 -27.67 -11.51 -21.71
CA ILE A 128 -27.43 -11.37 -20.27
C ILE A 128 -27.72 -9.93 -19.83
N ARG A 129 -28.77 -9.73 -19.02
CA ARG A 129 -29.16 -8.43 -18.45
C ARG A 129 -28.80 -8.25 -16.97
N SER A 130 -28.10 -9.21 -16.37
CA SER A 130 -27.72 -9.21 -14.95
C SER A 130 -26.63 -8.17 -14.65
N THR A 131 -26.99 -6.90 -14.47
CA THR A 131 -26.05 -5.82 -14.10
C THR A 131 -25.79 -5.76 -12.59
N TYR A 132 -25.49 -6.92 -12.00
CA TYR A 132 -25.21 -7.14 -10.59
C TYR A 132 -24.22 -8.30 -10.42
N LEU A 133 -23.56 -8.41 -9.27
CA LEU A 133 -22.61 -9.47 -8.95
C LEU A 133 -23.28 -10.86 -8.94
N ILE A 134 -22.46 -11.91 -9.06
CA ILE A 134 -22.95 -13.28 -8.92
C ILE A 134 -23.03 -13.60 -7.43
N ASP A 135 -24.21 -13.98 -6.96
CA ASP A 135 -24.49 -14.48 -5.61
C ASP A 135 -24.78 -16.00 -5.59
N LYS A 136 -25.05 -16.59 -6.76
CA LYS A 136 -25.28 -18.03 -6.98
C LYS A 136 -24.40 -18.52 -8.14
N ALA A 137 -23.23 -19.06 -7.82
CA ALA A 137 -22.22 -19.54 -8.76
C ALA A 137 -22.26 -21.06 -8.91
N ASN A 138 -22.20 -21.54 -10.15
CA ASN A 138 -22.04 -22.97 -10.47
C ASN A 138 -20.58 -23.37 -10.71
N PHE A 139 -19.67 -22.40 -10.80
CA PHE A 139 -18.22 -22.62 -10.86
C PHE A 139 -17.49 -21.62 -9.97
N ILE A 140 -16.57 -22.11 -9.13
CA ILE A 140 -15.69 -21.27 -8.30
C ILE A 140 -14.23 -21.68 -8.52
N GLY A 141 -13.40 -20.74 -8.94
CA GLY A 141 -11.94 -20.88 -9.03
C GLY A 141 -11.23 -20.09 -7.93
N CYS A 142 -10.39 -20.74 -7.12
CA CYS A 142 -9.53 -20.10 -6.14
C CYS A 142 -8.06 -20.25 -6.56
N HIS A 143 -7.44 -19.15 -6.99
CA HIS A 143 -6.10 -19.16 -7.57
C HIS A 143 -5.00 -18.93 -6.53
N HIS A 144 -5.36 -18.71 -5.26
CA HIS A 144 -4.41 -18.51 -4.17
C HIS A 144 -4.87 -19.21 -2.89
N TRP A 145 -4.11 -20.21 -2.44
CA TRP A 145 -4.43 -21.06 -1.29
C TRP A 145 -4.82 -20.29 -0.02
N GLY A 146 -4.09 -19.21 0.30
CA GLY A 146 -4.31 -18.43 1.53
C GLY A 146 -5.69 -17.79 1.67
N PHE A 147 -6.50 -17.69 0.60
CA PHE A 147 -7.86 -17.17 0.71
C PHE A 147 -8.80 -18.11 1.47
N LEU A 148 -8.55 -19.43 1.40
CA LEU A 148 -9.35 -20.45 2.09
C LEU A 148 -9.32 -20.29 3.62
N GLU A 149 -8.25 -19.70 4.16
CA GLU A 149 -8.07 -19.51 5.60
C GLU A 149 -8.88 -18.32 6.14
N ARG A 150 -9.35 -17.41 5.28
CA ARG A 150 -9.81 -16.08 5.71
C ARG A 150 -11.11 -15.59 5.09
N ILE A 151 -11.38 -16.00 3.85
CA ILE A 151 -12.52 -15.52 3.06
C ILE A 151 -13.46 -16.70 2.82
N ASP A 152 -14.75 -16.46 3.01
CA ASP A 152 -15.78 -17.40 2.63
C ASP A 152 -15.98 -17.37 1.10
N ILE A 153 -15.06 -18.02 0.39
CA ILE A 153 -15.11 -18.10 -1.08
C ILE A 153 -16.24 -19.01 -1.58
N LEU A 154 -16.87 -19.80 -0.69
CA LEU A 154 -17.90 -20.77 -1.04
C LEU A 154 -19.31 -20.25 -0.73
N LYS A 155 -19.46 -19.08 -0.09
CA LYS A 155 -20.74 -18.41 0.20
C LYS A 155 -21.69 -18.41 -1.01
N ALA A 156 -21.18 -18.10 -2.20
CA ALA A 156 -21.97 -18.04 -3.43
C ALA A 156 -22.16 -19.39 -4.14
N ALA A 157 -21.51 -20.48 -3.70
CA ALA A 157 -21.58 -21.78 -4.38
C ALA A 157 -22.99 -22.39 -4.26
N VAL A 158 -23.58 -22.78 -5.39
CA VAL A 158 -24.81 -23.59 -5.40
C VAL A 158 -24.48 -25.07 -5.17
N THR A 159 -25.49 -25.86 -4.79
CA THR A 159 -25.34 -27.31 -4.64
C THR A 159 -24.86 -27.96 -5.95
N GLY A 160 -23.87 -28.83 -5.87
CA GLY A 160 -23.28 -29.52 -7.03
C GLY A 160 -22.30 -28.69 -7.87
N ALA A 161 -21.97 -27.46 -7.44
CA ALA A 161 -21.04 -26.58 -8.15
C ALA A 161 -19.62 -27.15 -8.21
N THR A 162 -18.86 -26.72 -9.22
CA THR A 162 -17.45 -27.09 -9.38
C THR A 162 -16.54 -26.13 -8.61
N LEU A 163 -15.62 -26.67 -7.82
CA LEU A 163 -14.59 -25.93 -7.09
C LEU A 163 -13.20 -26.29 -7.63
N LEU A 164 -12.48 -25.32 -8.17
CA LEU A 164 -11.10 -25.45 -8.64
C LEU A 164 -10.14 -24.72 -7.71
N LEU A 165 -9.16 -25.42 -7.12
CA LEU A 165 -8.16 -24.83 -6.23
C LEU A 165 -6.75 -24.91 -6.81
N ASN A 166 -6.04 -23.78 -6.82
CA ASN A 166 -4.58 -23.76 -6.93
C ASN A 166 -3.98 -24.09 -5.57
N SER A 167 -3.41 -25.30 -5.43
CA SER A 167 -2.97 -25.87 -4.16
C SER A 167 -1.48 -26.19 -4.19
N PRO A 168 -0.72 -25.89 -3.12
CA PRO A 168 0.65 -26.40 -2.99
C PRO A 168 0.69 -27.89 -2.62
N TYR A 169 -0.44 -28.48 -2.22
CA TYR A 169 -0.63 -29.88 -1.87
C TYR A 169 -1.17 -30.68 -3.05
N ASN A 170 -0.79 -31.96 -3.15
CA ASN A 170 -1.27 -32.88 -4.18
C ASN A 170 -2.70 -33.40 -3.87
N ALA A 171 -3.31 -34.08 -4.83
CA ALA A 171 -4.69 -34.56 -4.71
C ALA A 171 -4.94 -35.50 -3.52
N ASP A 172 -3.92 -36.26 -3.11
CA ASP A 172 -4.02 -37.24 -2.02
C ASP A 172 -3.92 -36.60 -0.63
N THR A 173 -3.24 -35.45 -0.49
CA THR A 173 -2.99 -34.80 0.82
C THR A 173 -3.73 -33.48 1.01
N VAL A 174 -4.33 -32.94 -0.06
CA VAL A 174 -5.00 -31.63 -0.01
C VAL A 174 -6.21 -31.64 0.91
N TRP A 175 -6.95 -32.75 0.99
CA TRP A 175 -8.15 -32.85 1.83
C TRP A 175 -7.84 -32.58 3.31
N GLU A 176 -6.81 -33.21 3.83
CA GLU A 176 -6.34 -33.04 5.22
C GLU A 176 -5.82 -31.62 5.51
N SER A 177 -5.38 -30.92 4.46
CA SER A 177 -4.83 -29.57 4.55
C SER A 177 -5.90 -28.48 4.47
N LEU A 178 -7.12 -28.79 4.01
CA LEU A 178 -8.20 -27.81 3.89
C LEU A 178 -8.73 -27.38 5.26
N PRO A 179 -9.08 -26.10 5.46
CA PRO A 179 -9.77 -25.65 6.65
C PRO A 179 -11.08 -26.42 6.87
N LEU A 180 -11.39 -26.77 8.12
CA LEU A 180 -12.55 -27.60 8.45
C LEU A 180 -13.89 -27.01 7.96
N LYS A 181 -14.06 -25.68 8.05
CA LYS A 181 -15.23 -24.99 7.51
C LYS A 181 -15.39 -25.23 6.01
N VAL A 182 -14.29 -25.17 5.26
CA VAL A 182 -14.28 -25.39 3.80
C VAL A 182 -14.62 -26.85 3.48
N GLN A 183 -14.09 -27.81 4.24
CA GLN A 183 -14.44 -29.23 4.07
C GLN A 183 -15.95 -29.45 4.28
N GLN A 184 -16.52 -28.86 5.35
CA GLN A 184 -17.94 -28.96 5.66
C GLN A 184 -18.80 -28.39 4.54
N GLU A 185 -18.47 -27.20 4.02
CA GLU A 185 -19.21 -26.58 2.92
C GLU A 185 -19.12 -27.38 1.62
N ILE A 186 -17.97 -28.01 1.33
CA ILE A 186 -17.82 -28.91 0.18
C ILE A 186 -18.79 -30.10 0.30
N ILE A 187 -18.91 -30.69 1.50
CA ILE A 187 -19.81 -31.83 1.75
C ILE A 187 -21.27 -31.38 1.68
N ASP A 188 -21.65 -30.34 2.43
CA ASP A 188 -23.04 -29.87 2.55
C ASP A 188 -23.61 -29.44 1.21
N LYS A 189 -22.79 -28.77 0.39
CA LYS A 189 -23.17 -28.32 -0.95
C LYS A 189 -22.84 -29.36 -2.04
N GLN A 190 -22.34 -30.54 -1.70
CA GLN A 190 -21.99 -31.61 -2.65
C GLN A 190 -21.10 -31.12 -3.80
N LEU A 191 -20.08 -30.30 -3.50
CA LEU A 191 -19.25 -29.66 -4.51
C LEU A 191 -18.33 -30.66 -5.22
N LYS A 192 -17.99 -30.40 -6.48
CA LYS A 192 -16.99 -31.17 -7.22
C LYS A 192 -15.62 -30.51 -7.08
N LEU A 193 -14.76 -31.06 -6.23
CA LEU A 193 -13.43 -30.50 -5.94
C LEU A 193 -12.36 -30.99 -6.92
N TYR A 194 -11.67 -30.03 -7.56
CA TYR A 194 -10.50 -30.23 -8.40
C TYR A 194 -9.32 -29.39 -7.90
N VAL A 195 -8.11 -29.94 -8.00
CA VAL A 195 -6.88 -29.28 -7.53
C VAL A 195 -5.76 -29.37 -8.56
N ILE A 196 -4.89 -28.36 -8.54
CA ILE A 196 -3.66 -28.32 -9.32
C ILE A 196 -2.60 -27.47 -8.60
N ASN A 197 -1.33 -27.86 -8.67
CA ASN A 197 -0.23 -26.99 -8.26
C ASN A 197 0.25 -26.14 -9.45
N ALA A 198 -0.49 -25.07 -9.74
CA ALA A 198 -0.25 -24.27 -10.95
C ALA A 198 1.13 -23.60 -10.93
N SER A 199 1.66 -23.26 -9.75
CA SER A 199 3.00 -22.68 -9.61
C SER A 199 4.09 -23.69 -9.98
N GLN A 200 3.94 -24.96 -9.59
CA GLN A 200 4.86 -26.03 -9.98
C GLN A 200 4.79 -26.27 -11.49
N VAL A 201 3.59 -26.46 -12.02
CA VAL A 201 3.36 -26.70 -13.46
C VAL A 201 3.91 -25.54 -14.30
N ALA A 202 3.77 -24.29 -13.84
CA ALA A 202 4.33 -23.12 -14.53
C ALA A 202 5.86 -23.15 -14.59
N ARG A 203 6.53 -23.52 -13.48
CA ARG A 203 8.00 -23.62 -13.44
C ARG A 203 8.51 -24.73 -14.33
N GLU A 204 7.91 -25.92 -14.25
CA GLU A 204 8.29 -27.09 -15.04
C GLU A 204 8.03 -26.87 -16.54
N SER A 205 7.02 -26.07 -16.89
CA SER A 205 6.71 -25.67 -18.27
C SER A 205 7.50 -24.43 -18.75
N GLY A 206 8.46 -23.92 -17.96
CA GLY A 206 9.29 -22.77 -18.34
C GLY A 206 8.59 -21.41 -18.36
N MET A 207 7.39 -21.31 -17.76
CA MET A 207 6.59 -20.07 -17.67
C MET A 207 6.91 -19.23 -16.41
N GLY A 208 7.88 -19.67 -15.59
CA GLY A 208 8.22 -19.04 -14.33
C GLY A 208 7.09 -19.21 -13.31
N GLY A 209 6.70 -18.12 -12.63
CA GLY A 209 5.61 -18.13 -11.63
C GLY A 209 4.23 -17.75 -12.18
N ARG A 210 4.02 -17.75 -13.50
CA ARG A 210 2.75 -17.30 -14.11
C ARG A 210 1.75 -18.44 -14.22
N ILE A 211 0.71 -18.39 -13.38
CA ILE A 211 -0.33 -19.44 -13.29
C ILE A 211 -1.53 -19.19 -14.20
N ASN A 212 -1.65 -18.00 -14.80
CA ASN A 212 -2.85 -17.54 -15.49
C ASN A 212 -3.28 -18.47 -16.64
N THR A 213 -2.36 -18.90 -17.51
CA THR A 213 -2.66 -19.82 -18.62
C THR A 213 -3.13 -21.18 -18.09
N ILE A 214 -2.48 -21.69 -17.04
CA ILE A 214 -2.79 -22.99 -16.43
C ILE A 214 -4.21 -22.96 -15.85
N MET A 215 -4.52 -21.98 -15.01
CA MET A 215 -5.85 -21.85 -14.42
C MET A 215 -6.95 -21.61 -15.47
N GLN A 216 -6.61 -20.90 -16.57
CA GLN A 216 -7.53 -20.71 -17.70
C GLN A 216 -7.88 -22.05 -18.38
N VAL A 217 -6.89 -22.91 -18.63
CA VAL A 217 -7.10 -24.24 -19.22
C VAL A 217 -7.98 -25.09 -18.31
N CYS A 218 -7.72 -25.08 -17.00
CA CYS A 218 -8.57 -25.79 -16.03
C CYS A 218 -10.02 -25.31 -16.07
N PHE A 219 -10.27 -24.00 -16.18
CA PHE A 219 -11.63 -23.46 -16.32
C PHE A 219 -12.34 -24.02 -17.57
N PHE A 220 -11.70 -23.98 -18.74
CA PHE A 220 -12.30 -24.49 -19.97
C PHE A 220 -12.58 -25.99 -19.93
N ALA A 221 -11.72 -26.77 -19.26
CA ALA A 221 -11.93 -28.21 -19.10
C ALA A 221 -13.12 -28.54 -18.17
N LEU A 222 -13.40 -27.68 -17.19
CA LEU A 222 -14.32 -27.99 -16.08
C LEU A 222 -15.66 -27.24 -16.12
N ALA A 223 -15.74 -26.07 -16.77
CA ALA A 223 -16.90 -25.18 -16.66
C ALA A 223 -18.10 -25.60 -17.51
N GLY A 224 -17.92 -26.54 -18.45
CA GLY A 224 -19.01 -27.04 -19.30
C GLY A 224 -19.58 -26.02 -20.29
N VAL A 225 -18.91 -24.89 -20.52
CA VAL A 225 -19.33 -23.88 -21.52
C VAL A 225 -19.20 -24.43 -22.95
N LEU A 226 -18.19 -25.26 -23.18
CA LEU A 226 -17.92 -25.96 -24.43
C LEU A 226 -17.61 -27.43 -24.14
N PRO A 227 -17.85 -28.35 -25.09
CA PRO A 227 -17.32 -29.70 -25.01
C PRO A 227 -15.79 -29.66 -24.85
N GLU A 228 -15.24 -30.48 -23.93
CA GLU A 228 -13.83 -30.43 -23.53
C GLU A 228 -12.83 -30.45 -24.70
N LYS A 229 -13.02 -31.35 -25.67
CA LYS A 229 -12.16 -31.47 -26.85
C LYS A 229 -12.17 -30.20 -27.72
N GLU A 230 -13.34 -29.58 -27.85
CA GLU A 230 -13.50 -28.34 -28.60
C GLU A 230 -12.85 -27.17 -27.86
N ALA A 231 -13.06 -27.10 -26.54
CA ALA A 231 -12.47 -26.07 -25.69
C ALA A 231 -10.93 -26.07 -25.75
N ILE A 232 -10.30 -27.25 -25.65
CA ILE A 232 -8.84 -27.41 -25.74
C ILE A 232 -8.33 -27.00 -27.12
N ALA A 233 -9.02 -27.40 -28.20
CA ALA A 233 -8.64 -27.03 -29.56
C ALA A 233 -8.68 -25.50 -29.78
N LYS A 234 -9.75 -24.85 -29.31
CA LYS A 234 -9.89 -23.38 -29.38
C LYS A 234 -8.83 -22.64 -28.58
N ILE A 235 -8.47 -23.13 -27.38
CA ILE A 235 -7.36 -22.56 -26.59
C ILE A 235 -6.04 -22.64 -27.36
N LYS A 236 -5.70 -23.80 -27.93
CA LYS A 236 -4.45 -23.98 -28.69
C LYS A 236 -4.41 -23.05 -29.92
N GLN A 237 -5.54 -22.88 -30.63
CA GLN A 237 -5.68 -21.89 -31.71
C GLN A 237 -5.48 -20.45 -31.23
N ALA A 238 -6.08 -20.07 -30.10
CA ALA A 238 -5.95 -18.72 -29.54
C ALA A 238 -4.50 -18.41 -29.12
N ILE A 239 -3.78 -19.40 -28.57
CA ILE A 239 -2.34 -19.31 -28.25
C ILE A 239 -1.53 -19.02 -29.52
N GLU A 240 -1.79 -19.74 -30.62
CA GLU A 240 -1.08 -19.53 -31.89
C GLU A 240 -1.34 -18.14 -32.48
N LYS A 241 -2.60 -17.68 -32.49
CA LYS A 241 -2.99 -16.33 -32.93
C LYS A 241 -2.32 -15.24 -32.09
N THR A 242 -2.23 -15.43 -30.78
CA THR A 242 -1.70 -14.43 -29.84
C THR A 242 -0.18 -14.39 -29.80
N TYR A 243 0.47 -15.55 -29.80
CA TYR A 243 1.90 -15.69 -29.57
C TYR A 243 2.70 -16.03 -30.83
N GLY A 244 2.07 -16.26 -31.98
CA GLY A 244 2.76 -16.53 -33.25
C GLY A 244 3.78 -15.46 -33.62
N LYS A 245 3.49 -14.18 -33.32
CA LYS A 245 4.42 -13.05 -33.53
C LYS A 245 5.64 -13.06 -32.60
N LYS A 246 5.65 -13.89 -31.55
CA LYS A 246 6.77 -14.03 -30.60
C LYS A 246 7.69 -15.22 -30.91
N GLY A 247 7.40 -15.99 -31.96
CA GLY A 247 8.21 -17.11 -32.43
C GLY A 247 7.65 -18.48 -32.04
N ALA A 248 8.01 -19.50 -32.83
CA ALA A 248 7.49 -20.86 -32.72
C ALA A 248 7.79 -21.52 -31.35
N GLU A 249 8.94 -21.22 -30.74
CA GLU A 249 9.30 -21.78 -29.44
C GLU A 249 8.38 -21.29 -28.31
N VAL A 250 8.00 -20.00 -28.32
CA VAL A 250 7.04 -19.46 -27.34
C VAL A 250 5.68 -20.12 -27.52
N VAL A 251 5.23 -20.34 -28.76
CA VAL A 251 3.97 -21.05 -29.04
C VAL A 251 4.04 -22.49 -28.54
N ARG A 252 5.12 -23.22 -28.85
CA ARG A 252 5.35 -24.61 -28.39
C ARG A 252 5.33 -24.72 -26.87
N MET A 253 6.02 -23.83 -26.16
CA MET A 253 6.01 -23.79 -24.69
C MET A 253 4.61 -23.59 -24.13
N ASN A 254 3.82 -22.68 -24.71
CA ASN A 254 2.44 -22.44 -24.26
C ASN A 254 1.52 -23.64 -24.56
N GLN A 255 1.69 -24.31 -25.70
CA GLN A 255 0.93 -25.52 -26.02
C GLN A 255 1.28 -26.68 -25.09
N GLN A 256 2.58 -26.89 -24.81
CA GLN A 256 3.03 -27.89 -23.85
C GLN A 256 2.50 -27.60 -22.44
N ALA A 257 2.41 -26.33 -22.05
CA ALA A 257 1.80 -25.95 -20.79
C ALA A 257 0.30 -26.32 -20.71
N VAL A 258 -0.45 -26.27 -21.81
CA VAL A 258 -1.85 -26.74 -21.86
C VAL A 258 -1.92 -28.24 -21.57
N ASP A 259 -1.08 -29.02 -22.23
CA ASP A 259 -1.08 -30.48 -22.08
C ASP A 259 -0.65 -30.90 -20.65
N ASN A 260 0.46 -30.33 -20.16
CA ASN A 260 0.94 -30.54 -18.79
C ASN A 260 -0.13 -30.15 -17.75
N THR A 261 -0.93 -29.11 -18.02
CA THR A 261 -2.00 -28.68 -17.11
C THR A 261 -3.07 -29.76 -16.96
N LEU A 262 -3.51 -30.35 -18.06
CA LEU A 262 -4.56 -31.37 -18.05
C LEU A 262 -4.08 -32.65 -17.35
N GLU A 263 -2.81 -33.02 -17.52
CA GLU A 263 -2.21 -34.18 -16.85
C GLU A 263 -2.09 -33.99 -15.33
N ASN A 264 -1.96 -32.74 -14.86
CA ASN A 264 -1.79 -32.39 -13.44
C ASN A 264 -3.07 -31.84 -12.78
N LEU A 265 -4.20 -31.86 -13.49
CA LEU A 265 -5.51 -31.49 -12.96
C LEU A 265 -6.19 -32.73 -12.40
N HIS A 266 -6.40 -32.75 -11.09
CA HIS A 266 -6.91 -33.94 -10.41
C HIS A 266 -8.21 -33.66 -9.67
N GLN A 267 -9.17 -34.57 -9.78
CA GLN A 267 -10.36 -34.58 -8.94
C GLN A 267 -10.01 -35.20 -7.58
N VAL A 268 -10.40 -34.54 -6.50
CA VAL A 268 -10.12 -35.01 -5.13
C VAL A 268 -11.24 -35.90 -4.65
N LYS A 269 -10.89 -37.06 -4.08
CA LYS A 269 -11.86 -37.91 -3.39
C LYS A 269 -12.20 -37.26 -2.05
N GLN A 270 -13.50 -37.06 -1.83
CA GLN A 270 -14.01 -36.48 -0.59
C GLN A 270 -14.22 -37.61 0.40
N GLU A 271 -13.62 -37.49 1.57
CA GLU A 271 -13.90 -38.40 2.67
C GLU A 271 -14.98 -37.79 3.57
N ALA A 272 -15.90 -38.62 4.05
CA ALA A 272 -16.93 -38.18 4.98
C ALA A 272 -16.27 -37.85 6.32
N THR A 273 -15.92 -36.58 6.53
CA THR A 273 -15.31 -36.13 7.77
C THR A 273 -16.39 -35.98 8.85
N THR A 274 -16.47 -36.90 9.81
CA THR A 274 -17.28 -36.70 11.03
C THR A 274 -16.49 -35.84 12.02
N LEU A 275 -16.48 -34.53 11.82
CA LEU A 275 -15.91 -33.61 12.80
C LEU A 275 -17.01 -32.93 13.61
N PRO A 276 -16.82 -32.77 14.93
CA PRO A 276 -17.75 -32.00 15.74
C PRO A 276 -17.75 -30.54 15.24
N PRO A 277 -18.91 -29.87 15.26
CA PRO A 277 -18.98 -28.46 14.89
C PRO A 277 -18.04 -27.66 15.79
N SER A 278 -16.95 -27.13 15.23
CA SER A 278 -16.12 -26.18 15.95
C SER A 278 -16.82 -24.83 15.91
N SER A 279 -17.01 -24.21 17.08
CA SER A 279 -17.47 -22.83 17.11
C SER A 279 -16.41 -21.95 16.43
N PRO A 280 -16.77 -21.12 15.45
CA PRO A 280 -15.79 -20.26 14.80
C PRO A 280 -15.19 -19.34 15.87
N LEU A 281 -13.85 -19.39 16.03
CA LEU A 281 -13.15 -18.39 16.82
C LEU A 281 -13.44 -17.01 16.21
N PRO A 282 -13.65 -15.97 17.04
CA PRO A 282 -13.90 -14.64 16.51
C PRO A 282 -12.69 -14.20 15.68
N PHE A 283 -12.94 -13.70 14.47
CA PHE A 283 -11.92 -13.10 13.62
C PHE A 283 -11.22 -11.99 14.41
N LEU A 284 -9.88 -12.05 14.53
CA LEU A 284 -9.07 -11.09 15.30
C LEU A 284 -9.47 -10.97 16.80
N PRO A 285 -9.32 -12.04 17.60
CA PRO A 285 -9.84 -12.07 18.98
C PRO A 285 -9.24 -11.00 19.90
N HIS A 286 -8.00 -10.60 19.64
CA HIS A 286 -7.23 -9.63 20.44
C HIS A 286 -7.28 -8.19 19.89
N ALA A 287 -7.99 -7.94 18.80
CA ALA A 287 -8.12 -6.59 18.25
C ALA A 287 -9.09 -5.74 19.08
N PRO A 288 -8.92 -4.40 19.09
CA PRO A 288 -9.89 -3.47 19.68
C PRO A 288 -11.28 -3.68 19.09
N GLU A 289 -12.33 -3.39 19.87
CA GLU A 289 -13.71 -3.71 19.50
C GLU A 289 -14.12 -3.20 18.12
N PHE A 290 -13.85 -1.92 17.82
CA PHE A 290 -14.14 -1.34 16.49
C PHE A 290 -13.37 -2.05 15.37
N VAL A 291 -12.10 -2.40 15.61
CA VAL A 291 -11.28 -3.13 14.62
C VAL A 291 -11.83 -4.53 14.40
N ARG A 292 -12.24 -5.22 15.46
CA ARG A 292 -12.76 -6.59 15.39
C ARG A 292 -14.14 -6.65 14.73
N ASN A 293 -15.06 -5.79 15.17
CA ASN A 293 -16.48 -5.89 14.84
C ASN A 293 -16.87 -5.11 13.58
N VAL A 294 -16.14 -4.04 13.24
CA VAL A 294 -16.42 -3.20 12.06
C VAL A 294 -15.39 -3.46 10.98
N LEU A 295 -14.12 -3.14 11.24
CA LEU A 295 -13.05 -3.31 10.24
C LEU A 295 -12.80 -4.77 9.90
N GLY A 296 -12.98 -5.67 10.87
CA GLY A 296 -12.89 -7.11 10.72
C GLY A 296 -13.88 -7.64 9.68
N LYS A 297 -15.14 -7.19 9.75
CA LYS A 297 -16.15 -7.54 8.75
C LYS A 297 -15.78 -7.04 7.36
N ILE A 298 -15.28 -5.80 7.24
CA ILE A 298 -14.81 -5.29 5.95
C ILE A 298 -13.61 -6.10 5.43
N MET A 299 -12.64 -6.45 6.30
CA MET A 299 -11.48 -7.27 5.96
C MET A 299 -11.87 -8.69 5.50
N SER A 300 -12.97 -9.23 6.03
CA SER A 300 -13.55 -10.52 5.66
C SER A 300 -14.55 -10.45 4.51
N TRP A 301 -14.68 -9.30 3.84
CA TRP A 301 -15.61 -9.07 2.72
C TRP A 301 -17.10 -9.17 3.10
N GLU A 302 -17.41 -8.84 4.36
CA GLU A 302 -18.76 -8.76 4.94
C GLU A 302 -19.13 -7.30 5.28
N GLY A 303 -18.47 -6.33 4.64
CA GLY A 303 -18.68 -4.90 4.90
C GLY A 303 -20.09 -4.41 4.54
N ASP A 304 -20.74 -5.04 3.56
CA ASP A 304 -22.12 -4.74 3.17
C ASP A 304 -23.16 -5.06 4.26
N ASP A 305 -22.83 -5.97 5.18
CA ASP A 305 -23.70 -6.39 6.29
C ASP A 305 -23.64 -5.42 7.49
N LEU A 306 -22.77 -4.41 7.45
CA LEU A 306 -22.64 -3.41 8.51
C LEU A 306 -23.81 -2.40 8.44
N PRO A 307 -24.51 -2.16 9.57
CA PRO A 307 -25.55 -1.16 9.63
C PRO A 307 -24.97 0.26 9.76
N VAL A 308 -25.79 1.26 9.41
CA VAL A 308 -25.41 2.68 9.44
C VAL A 308 -24.88 3.11 10.81
N SER A 309 -25.47 2.63 11.91
CA SER A 309 -25.06 2.95 13.29
C SER A 309 -23.62 2.58 13.65
N THR A 310 -22.99 1.68 12.89
CA THR A 310 -21.61 1.22 13.18
C THR A 310 -20.53 2.09 12.53
N LEU A 311 -20.91 2.97 11.60
CA LEU A 311 -19.97 3.81 10.86
C LEU A 311 -19.81 5.19 11.54
N PRO A 312 -18.60 5.75 11.57
CA PRO A 312 -18.38 7.09 12.11
C PRO A 312 -19.07 8.16 11.25
N VAL A 313 -19.74 9.12 11.89
CA VAL A 313 -20.53 10.17 11.21
C VAL A 313 -19.68 11.18 10.41
N ASP A 314 -18.41 11.31 10.78
CA ASP A 314 -17.44 12.24 10.20
C ASP A 314 -16.35 11.53 9.37
N GLY A 315 -16.44 10.20 9.22
CA GLY A 315 -15.46 9.41 8.49
C GLY A 315 -14.09 9.27 9.18
N ILE A 316 -13.98 9.52 10.49
CA ILE A 316 -12.73 9.33 11.24
C ILE A 316 -12.57 7.86 11.63
N PHE A 317 -11.42 7.27 11.26
CA PHE A 317 -11.08 5.88 11.57
C PHE A 317 -9.83 5.78 12.45
N PRO A 318 -9.70 4.71 13.27
CA PRO A 318 -8.55 4.54 14.15
C PRO A 318 -7.26 4.24 13.36
N SER A 319 -6.14 4.75 13.88
CA SER A 319 -4.79 4.44 13.42
C SER A 319 -4.35 3.02 13.80
N GLY A 320 -3.30 2.53 13.14
CA GLY A 320 -2.58 1.30 13.50
C GLY A 320 -3.38 0.03 13.23
N THR A 321 -4.23 0.05 12.19
CA THR A 321 -5.15 -1.06 11.88
C THR A 321 -4.54 -2.08 10.93
N ALA A 322 -3.56 -1.70 10.09
CA ALA A 322 -2.91 -2.63 9.15
C ALA A 322 -2.20 -3.81 9.84
N LYS A 323 -1.71 -3.65 11.07
CA LYS A 323 -1.07 -4.73 11.84
C LYS A 323 -1.98 -5.93 12.12
N TRP A 324 -3.30 -5.73 12.08
CA TRP A 324 -4.28 -6.79 12.28
C TRP A 324 -4.61 -7.52 10.98
N GLU A 325 -4.23 -6.98 9.83
CA GLU A 325 -4.63 -7.55 8.56
C GLU A 325 -3.95 -8.88 8.27
N LYS A 326 -2.64 -9.02 8.53
CA LYS A 326 -1.88 -10.28 8.35
C LYS A 326 -2.15 -10.95 6.99
N ARG A 327 -1.99 -10.17 5.91
CA ARG A 327 -2.43 -10.48 4.53
C ARG A 327 -1.99 -11.84 4.01
N ASN A 328 -0.78 -12.25 4.38
CA ASN A 328 -0.23 -13.57 4.09
C ASN A 328 -0.14 -13.88 2.58
N VAL A 329 0.42 -12.94 1.83
CA VAL A 329 0.43 -12.94 0.34
C VAL A 329 1.78 -13.37 -0.26
N ALA A 330 2.81 -13.55 0.57
CA ALA A 330 4.13 -13.95 0.11
C ALA A 330 4.26 -15.46 -0.02
N GLN A 331 4.75 -15.93 -1.17
CA GLN A 331 5.17 -17.33 -1.34
C GLN A 331 6.49 -17.61 -0.63
N GLU A 332 7.39 -16.63 -0.61
CA GLU A 332 8.70 -16.71 0.02
C GLU A 332 8.95 -15.52 0.94
N ILE A 333 9.67 -15.75 2.04
CA ILE A 333 10.07 -14.73 3.01
C ILE A 333 11.58 -14.75 3.26
N PRO A 334 12.17 -13.61 3.65
CA PRO A 334 13.58 -13.54 3.97
C PRO A 334 13.92 -14.25 5.29
N VAL A 335 14.92 -15.11 5.26
CA VAL A 335 15.48 -15.82 6.42
C VAL A 335 16.85 -15.25 6.76
N TRP A 336 17.03 -14.86 8.02
CA TRP A 336 18.26 -14.27 8.52
C TRP A 336 19.34 -15.31 8.86
N ASP A 337 20.57 -15.03 8.43
CA ASP A 337 21.79 -15.78 8.72
C ASP A 337 22.71 -14.93 9.62
N THR A 338 22.84 -15.36 10.88
CA THR A 338 23.51 -14.61 11.95
C THR A 338 25.01 -14.47 11.73
N ASP A 339 25.63 -15.47 11.12
CA ASP A 339 27.08 -15.61 11.05
C ASP A 339 27.67 -14.73 9.94
N VAL A 340 26.89 -14.53 8.87
CA VAL A 340 27.25 -13.65 7.75
C VAL A 340 26.90 -12.18 8.03
N CYS A 341 25.90 -11.92 8.88
CA CYS A 341 25.35 -10.58 9.06
C CYS A 341 26.34 -9.55 9.62
N VAL A 342 26.47 -8.41 8.94
CA VAL A 342 27.30 -7.27 9.37
C VAL A 342 26.54 -6.18 10.14
N GLN A 343 25.24 -6.39 10.40
CA GLN A 343 24.38 -5.49 11.19
C GLN A 343 24.32 -4.04 10.66
N CYS A 344 24.24 -3.88 9.33
CA CYS A 344 24.25 -2.56 8.68
C CYS A 344 22.89 -1.83 8.64
N GLY A 345 21.78 -2.50 8.94
CA GLY A 345 20.43 -1.91 8.89
C GLY A 345 19.83 -1.70 7.49
N LYS A 346 20.59 -1.89 6.40
CA LYS A 346 20.12 -1.61 5.02
C LYS A 346 18.87 -2.41 4.62
N CYS A 347 18.78 -3.68 5.01
CA CYS A 347 17.62 -4.54 4.75
C CYS A 347 16.34 -4.03 5.43
N VAL A 348 16.45 -3.43 6.61
CA VAL A 348 15.35 -2.76 7.33
C VAL A 348 15.00 -1.43 6.67
N MET A 349 16.02 -0.66 6.25
CA MET A 349 15.82 0.64 5.60
C MET A 349 15.02 0.56 4.31
N VAL A 350 15.33 -0.42 3.45
CA VAL A 350 14.70 -0.55 2.13
C VAL A 350 13.37 -1.30 2.15
N CYS A 351 12.96 -1.88 3.28
CA CYS A 351 11.71 -2.64 3.34
C CYS A 351 10.51 -1.70 3.13
N PRO A 352 9.71 -1.89 2.06
CA PRO A 352 8.57 -1.01 1.80
C PRO A 352 7.38 -1.23 2.74
N HIS A 353 7.37 -2.31 3.51
CA HIS A 353 6.23 -2.70 4.35
C HIS A 353 6.56 -2.78 5.84
N SER A 354 7.78 -2.39 6.25
CA SER A 354 8.23 -2.55 7.64
C SER A 354 8.11 -3.99 8.17
N ALA A 355 8.14 -4.97 7.26
CA ALA A 355 8.00 -6.40 7.52
C ALA A 355 9.32 -7.08 7.91
N ILE A 356 10.42 -6.32 7.97
CA ILE A 356 11.69 -6.74 8.55
C ILE A 356 12.18 -5.62 9.45
N ARG A 357 12.51 -5.95 10.71
CA ARG A 357 12.94 -4.98 11.73
C ARG A 357 14.17 -5.50 12.47
N ALA A 358 14.84 -4.60 13.17
CA ALA A 358 15.97 -4.92 14.01
C ALA A 358 15.85 -4.29 15.40
N LYS A 359 16.35 -4.96 16.43
CA LYS A 359 16.48 -4.45 17.79
C LYS A 359 17.84 -4.83 18.37
N ALA A 360 18.37 -3.96 19.22
CA ALA A 360 19.45 -4.26 20.16
C ALA A 360 18.87 -4.22 21.58
N TYR A 361 19.22 -5.20 22.42
CA TYR A 361 18.61 -5.37 23.74
C TYR A 361 19.50 -6.20 24.68
N GLN A 362 19.24 -6.13 25.98
CA GLN A 362 20.04 -6.84 26.98
C GLN A 362 19.89 -8.37 26.86
N PRO A 363 20.95 -9.17 27.12
CA PRO A 363 20.85 -10.63 27.06
C PRO A 363 19.78 -11.23 27.98
N THR A 364 19.43 -10.53 29.07
CA THR A 364 18.36 -10.92 30.02
C THR A 364 16.98 -10.98 29.39
N GLU A 365 16.74 -10.25 28.29
CA GLU A 365 15.45 -10.28 27.59
C GLU A 365 15.19 -11.61 26.86
N LEU A 366 16.21 -12.47 26.69
CA LEU A 366 16.10 -13.74 25.95
C LEU A 366 15.58 -14.91 26.79
N VAL A 367 15.28 -14.74 28.08
CA VAL A 367 14.88 -15.83 28.98
C VAL A 367 13.68 -16.62 28.45
N ASN A 368 12.71 -15.93 27.84
CA ASN A 368 11.49 -16.52 27.29
C ASN A 368 11.49 -16.61 25.76
N ALA A 369 12.67 -16.54 25.13
CA ALA A 369 12.78 -16.60 23.67
C ALA A 369 12.33 -17.97 23.14
N PRO A 370 11.53 -18.04 22.06
CA PRO A 370 11.25 -19.29 21.38
C PRO A 370 12.55 -20.00 20.97
N PRO A 371 12.60 -21.36 20.93
CA PRO A 371 13.81 -22.10 20.55
C PRO A 371 14.35 -21.74 19.16
N THR A 372 13.46 -21.30 18.26
CA THR A 372 13.75 -20.89 16.89
C THR A 372 14.14 -19.41 16.76
N PHE A 373 14.13 -18.64 17.86
CA PHE A 373 14.40 -17.22 17.84
C PHE A 373 15.90 -16.95 17.69
N LYS A 374 16.28 -16.34 16.57
CA LYS A 374 17.69 -16.06 16.26
C LYS A 374 18.15 -14.77 16.94
N SER A 375 19.34 -14.81 17.52
CA SER A 375 20.04 -13.63 18.03
C SER A 375 21.56 -13.79 17.88
N THR A 376 22.29 -12.69 17.85
CA THR A 376 23.76 -12.66 17.87
C THR A 376 24.26 -11.50 18.71
N GLY A 377 25.56 -11.42 19.01
CA GLY A 377 26.13 -10.27 19.74
C GLY A 377 26.05 -8.99 18.90
N ALA A 378 25.68 -7.87 19.52
CA ALA A 378 25.70 -6.57 18.85
C ALA A 378 27.15 -6.19 18.48
N LYS A 379 27.35 -5.78 17.22
CA LYS A 379 28.66 -5.40 16.66
C LYS A 379 28.96 -3.91 16.80
N ASP A 380 27.94 -3.10 17.02
CA ASP A 380 28.10 -1.66 17.28
C ASP A 380 28.53 -1.45 18.74
N LYS A 381 29.54 -0.59 18.93
CA LYS A 381 30.18 -0.35 20.24
C LYS A 381 29.23 0.31 21.24
N ASP A 382 28.27 1.12 20.76
CA ASP A 382 27.29 1.76 21.65
C ASP A 382 26.33 0.74 22.29
N PHE A 383 26.27 -0.48 21.74
CA PHE A 383 25.48 -1.61 22.24
C PHE A 383 26.37 -2.76 22.72
N ALA A 384 27.59 -2.47 23.20
CA ALA A 384 28.49 -3.50 23.72
C ALA A 384 27.80 -4.38 24.79
N ASN A 385 28.06 -5.68 24.75
CA ASN A 385 27.43 -6.71 25.60
C ASN A 385 25.93 -6.94 25.40
N GLN A 386 25.28 -6.24 24.45
CA GLN A 386 23.90 -6.50 24.08
C GLN A 386 23.77 -7.57 23.00
N LYS A 387 22.54 -8.08 22.83
CA LYS A 387 22.14 -8.95 21.74
C LYS A 387 21.50 -8.12 20.63
N PHE A 388 21.57 -8.65 19.42
CA PHE A 388 21.01 -8.07 18.21
C PHE A 388 20.21 -9.12 17.46
N THR A 389 19.03 -8.73 16.98
CA THR A 389 18.18 -9.58 16.13
C THR A 389 17.65 -8.79 14.96
N ILE A 390 17.63 -9.44 13.78
CA ILE A 390 16.77 -9.07 12.66
C ILE A 390 15.63 -10.08 12.60
N GLN A 391 14.39 -9.60 12.65
CA GLN A 391 13.20 -10.44 12.62
C GLN A 391 12.27 -10.04 11.48
N VAL A 392 11.69 -11.04 10.81
CA VAL A 392 10.69 -10.88 9.75
C VAL A 392 9.28 -11.08 10.31
N ALA A 393 8.32 -10.28 9.83
CA ALA A 393 6.88 -10.47 10.00
C ALA A 393 6.39 -11.38 8.86
N PRO A 394 6.23 -12.70 9.08
CA PRO A 394 6.02 -13.65 7.98
C PRO A 394 4.71 -13.40 7.23
N GLU A 395 3.67 -12.96 7.94
CA GLU A 395 2.30 -12.76 7.41
C GLU A 395 2.11 -11.37 6.78
N ASP A 396 3.04 -10.44 6.97
CA ASP A 396 2.97 -9.08 6.41
C ASP A 396 4.02 -8.83 5.32
N CYS A 397 5.01 -9.72 5.19
CA CYS A 397 5.98 -9.66 4.12
C CYS A 397 5.29 -9.90 2.77
N THR A 398 5.71 -9.18 1.73
CA THR A 398 5.17 -9.32 0.37
C THR A 398 6.11 -10.09 -0.57
N GLY A 399 7.21 -10.66 -0.06
CA GLY A 399 8.15 -11.45 -0.85
C GLY A 399 8.93 -10.67 -1.93
N CYS A 400 9.03 -9.34 -1.83
CA CYS A 400 9.65 -8.51 -2.87
C CYS A 400 11.17 -8.69 -3.03
N ALA A 401 11.83 -9.39 -2.10
CA ALA A 401 13.26 -9.70 -2.09
C ALA A 401 14.25 -8.50 -2.16
N ILE A 402 13.78 -7.24 -2.08
CA ILE A 402 14.65 -6.05 -2.06
C ILE A 402 15.64 -6.09 -0.88
N CYS A 403 15.21 -6.56 0.30
CA CYS A 403 16.07 -6.70 1.48
C CYS A 403 17.24 -7.67 1.25
N VAL A 404 17.03 -8.73 0.46
CA VAL A 404 18.06 -9.69 0.04
C VAL A 404 18.96 -9.06 -1.01
N ASN A 405 18.39 -8.40 -2.03
CA ASN A 405 19.14 -7.76 -3.11
C ASN A 405 20.05 -6.62 -2.62
N ILE A 406 19.66 -5.84 -1.62
CA ILE A 406 20.52 -4.77 -1.08
C ILE A 406 21.58 -5.28 -0.11
N CYS A 407 21.47 -6.51 0.39
CA CYS A 407 22.34 -7.03 1.44
C CYS A 407 23.80 -7.05 0.97
N PRO A 408 24.71 -6.28 1.60
CA PRO A 408 26.11 -6.21 1.16
C PRO A 408 26.95 -7.39 1.65
N ALA A 409 26.47 -8.12 2.66
CA ALA A 409 27.20 -9.21 3.28
C ALA A 409 27.01 -10.52 2.49
N LYS A 410 28.12 -11.14 2.11
CA LYS A 410 28.18 -12.41 1.39
C LYS A 410 28.88 -13.46 2.25
N ASN A 411 28.40 -14.69 2.19
CA ASN A 411 29.08 -15.82 2.80
C ASN A 411 30.41 -16.06 2.04
N LYS A 412 31.50 -16.31 2.78
CA LYS A 412 32.83 -16.50 2.19
C LYS A 412 32.96 -17.84 1.43
N ALA A 413 32.30 -18.88 1.93
CA ALA A 413 32.31 -20.21 1.31
C ALA A 413 31.31 -20.31 0.14
N GLU A 414 30.16 -19.62 0.26
CA GLU A 414 29.11 -19.60 -0.76
C GLU A 414 28.74 -18.16 -1.14
N PRO A 415 29.44 -17.52 -2.10
CA PRO A 415 29.24 -16.10 -2.42
C PRO A 415 27.84 -15.69 -2.89
N LEU A 416 27.03 -16.67 -3.34
CA LEU A 416 25.62 -16.48 -3.70
C LEU A 416 24.71 -16.35 -2.47
N ARG A 417 25.12 -16.92 -1.34
CA ARG A 417 24.40 -16.83 -0.07
C ARG A 417 24.76 -15.53 0.64
N ARG A 418 23.74 -14.77 1.02
CA ARG A 418 23.88 -13.48 1.72
C ARG A 418 23.54 -13.64 3.20
N ALA A 419 23.65 -12.57 3.98
CA ALA A 419 23.18 -12.59 5.38
C ALA A 419 21.66 -12.70 5.53
N ILE A 420 20.92 -12.55 4.44
CA ILE A 420 19.49 -12.76 4.39
C ILE A 420 19.11 -13.34 3.02
N ASN A 421 18.28 -14.37 3.00
CA ASN A 421 17.98 -15.14 1.77
C ASN A 421 16.49 -15.50 1.72
N MET A 422 15.90 -15.60 0.52
CA MET A 422 14.51 -16.01 0.38
C MET A 422 14.34 -17.52 0.64
N ALA A 423 13.26 -17.90 1.31
CA ALA A 423 12.85 -19.29 1.50
C ALA A 423 11.32 -19.40 1.50
N GLN A 424 10.79 -20.60 1.21
CA GLN A 424 9.35 -20.85 1.19
C GLN A 424 8.69 -20.50 2.52
N GLN A 425 7.59 -19.75 2.47
CA GLN A 425 6.95 -19.21 3.66
C GLN A 425 6.20 -20.28 4.46
N LEU A 426 5.42 -21.14 3.81
CA LEU A 426 4.49 -22.07 4.50
C LEU A 426 5.15 -22.91 5.62
N PRO A 427 6.30 -23.56 5.40
CA PRO A 427 6.96 -24.33 6.47
C PRO A 427 7.51 -23.46 7.61
N LEU A 428 7.75 -22.17 7.36
CA LEU A 428 8.34 -21.23 8.30
C LEU A 428 7.29 -20.35 9.02
N ARG A 429 6.08 -20.23 8.47
CA ARG A 429 5.06 -19.25 8.88
C ARG A 429 4.73 -19.32 10.37
N GLU A 430 4.45 -20.53 10.87
CA GLU A 430 4.06 -20.74 12.28
C GLU A 430 5.17 -20.37 13.26
N GLN A 431 6.38 -20.87 13.03
CA GLN A 431 7.53 -20.57 13.89
C GLN A 431 7.90 -19.08 13.83
N GLU A 432 7.90 -18.48 12.64
CA GLU A 432 8.29 -17.08 12.48
C GLU A 432 7.20 -16.14 13.04
N ARG A 433 5.94 -16.57 13.10
CA ARG A 433 4.89 -15.80 13.80
C ARG A 433 5.17 -15.75 15.30
N LYS A 434 5.55 -16.88 15.91
CA LYS A 434 5.95 -16.92 17.32
C LYS A 434 7.20 -16.06 17.56
N ASN A 435 8.20 -16.16 16.69
CA ASN A 435 9.41 -15.33 16.75
C ASN A 435 9.09 -13.83 16.59
N TRP A 436 8.18 -13.47 15.67
CA TRP A 436 7.74 -12.09 15.46
C TRP A 436 7.01 -11.53 16.68
N ASN A 437 6.07 -12.29 17.26
CA ASN A 437 5.37 -11.89 18.47
C ASN A 437 6.34 -11.68 19.65
N PHE A 438 7.32 -12.58 19.82
CA PHE A 438 8.37 -12.42 20.82
C PHE A 438 9.23 -11.17 20.54
N PHE A 439 9.65 -10.94 19.30
CA PHE A 439 10.39 -9.75 18.89
C PHE A 439 9.65 -8.45 19.21
N LEU A 440 8.33 -8.41 19.01
CA LEU A 440 7.52 -7.24 19.35
C LEU A 440 7.52 -6.97 20.86
N SER A 441 7.58 -8.02 21.69
CA SER A 441 7.63 -7.89 23.16
C SER A 441 8.95 -7.34 23.71
N LEU A 442 10.05 -7.45 22.95
CA LEU A 442 11.35 -6.89 23.33
C LEU A 442 11.31 -5.36 23.42
N PRO A 443 12.06 -4.73 24.33
CA PRO A 443 12.11 -3.28 24.43
C PRO A 443 12.68 -2.65 23.14
N ASN A 444 12.10 -1.53 22.73
CA ASN A 444 12.70 -0.68 21.69
C ASN A 444 13.91 0.07 22.28
N PRO A 445 15.01 0.26 21.54
CA PRO A 445 16.12 1.10 22.00
C PRO A 445 15.67 2.52 22.32
N ASP A 446 16.28 3.12 23.35
CA ASP A 446 15.99 4.50 23.76
C ASP A 446 16.35 5.47 22.65
N ARG A 447 15.34 6.14 22.10
CA ARG A 447 15.45 7.08 20.97
C ARG A 447 16.44 8.22 21.26
N ARG A 448 16.60 8.61 22.52
CA ARG A 448 17.49 9.71 22.95
C ARG A 448 18.97 9.36 22.84
N GLN A 449 19.29 8.06 22.82
CA GLN A 449 20.67 7.56 22.81
C GLN A 449 21.15 7.16 21.40
N LEU A 450 20.25 7.16 20.42
CA LEU A 450 20.56 6.75 19.04
C LEU A 450 21.26 7.86 18.26
N LYS A 451 22.32 7.50 17.54
CA LYS A 451 22.96 8.37 16.55
C LYS A 451 22.16 8.35 15.26
N LEU A 452 21.18 9.25 15.15
CA LEU A 452 20.22 9.30 14.04
C LEU A 452 20.85 9.58 12.67
N ASN A 453 22.08 10.08 12.62
CA ASN A 453 22.84 10.25 11.38
C ASN A 453 23.50 8.96 10.88
N GLN A 454 23.40 7.84 11.61
CA GLN A 454 23.94 6.54 11.22
C GLN A 454 22.81 5.56 10.96
N ILE A 455 22.72 5.05 9.72
CA ILE A 455 21.67 4.09 9.30
C ILE A 455 21.55 2.89 10.26
N ARG A 456 22.69 2.34 10.70
CA ARG A 456 22.72 1.15 11.57
C ARG A 456 21.99 1.35 12.91
N GLN A 457 21.97 2.58 13.43
CA GLN A 457 21.29 2.92 14.68
C GLN A 457 19.91 3.51 14.42
N GLN A 458 19.79 4.38 13.41
CA GLN A 458 18.51 4.99 13.05
C GLN A 458 17.47 3.92 12.67
N GLN A 459 17.88 2.84 12.00
CA GLN A 459 16.98 1.74 11.65
C GLN A 459 16.57 0.82 12.81
N LEU A 460 17.03 1.11 14.03
CA LEU A 460 16.51 0.49 15.26
C LEU A 460 15.28 1.20 15.82
N GLN A 461 14.96 2.41 15.33
CA GLN A 461 13.74 3.11 15.72
C GLN A 461 12.51 2.36 15.21
N GLU A 462 11.48 2.30 16.05
CA GLU A 462 10.18 1.75 15.69
C GLU A 462 9.58 2.51 14.50
N PRO A 463 9.18 1.80 13.42
CA PRO A 463 8.50 2.44 12.30
C PRO A 463 7.03 2.70 12.65
N LEU A 464 6.56 3.94 12.42
CA LEU A 464 5.14 4.31 12.60
C LEU A 464 4.35 4.34 11.27
N PHE A 465 4.92 3.73 10.24
CA PHE A 465 4.28 3.40 8.97
C PHE A 465 4.60 1.93 8.64
N GLU A 466 3.61 1.05 8.73
CA GLU A 466 3.81 -0.40 8.63
C GLU A 466 2.71 -1.11 7.84
N PHE A 467 3.10 -2.15 7.08
CA PHE A 467 2.16 -3.09 6.44
C PHE A 467 1.16 -2.48 5.45
N SER A 468 1.57 -1.40 4.77
CA SER A 468 0.71 -0.69 3.81
C SER A 468 0.19 -1.56 2.66
N GLY A 469 -0.87 -1.10 1.99
CA GLY A 469 -1.43 -1.70 0.78
C GLY A 469 -0.58 -1.52 -0.49
N ALA A 470 0.65 -0.99 -0.37
CA ALA A 470 1.50 -0.65 -1.51
C ALA A 470 2.03 -1.88 -2.25
N CYS A 471 2.52 -1.66 -3.47
CA CYS A 471 3.05 -2.73 -4.31
C CYS A 471 4.22 -3.49 -3.65
N ALA A 472 4.38 -4.78 -3.94
CA ALA A 472 5.59 -5.51 -3.56
C ALA A 472 6.83 -4.81 -4.15
N GLY A 473 7.70 -4.32 -3.28
CA GLY A 473 8.87 -3.55 -3.68
C GLY A 473 8.59 -2.08 -4.02
N CYS A 474 7.51 -1.47 -3.52
CA CYS A 474 7.19 -0.07 -3.81
C CYS A 474 8.32 0.91 -3.45
N GLY A 475 8.64 1.85 -4.36
CA GLY A 475 9.67 2.86 -4.15
C GLY A 475 9.28 4.05 -3.26
N GLU A 476 8.00 4.26 -2.99
CA GLU A 476 7.51 5.42 -2.21
C GLU A 476 7.61 5.17 -0.69
N THR A 477 7.08 4.04 -0.23
CA THR A 477 6.90 3.71 1.19
C THR A 477 8.17 3.67 2.07
N PRO A 478 9.37 3.31 1.59
CA PRO A 478 10.58 3.43 2.41
C PRO A 478 10.86 4.85 2.91
N TYR A 479 10.45 5.88 2.14
CA TYR A 479 10.60 7.28 2.54
C TYR A 479 9.61 7.67 3.64
N LEU A 480 8.35 7.24 3.56
CA LEU A 480 7.36 7.46 4.62
C LEU A 480 7.72 6.70 5.90
N LYS A 481 8.26 5.48 5.77
CA LYS A 481 8.82 4.74 6.90
C LYS A 481 9.95 5.51 7.57
N LEU A 482 10.89 6.06 6.79
CA LEU A 482 11.98 6.86 7.32
C LEU A 482 11.48 8.12 8.03
N LEU A 483 10.56 8.87 7.41
CA LEU A 483 9.90 10.05 7.98
C LEU A 483 9.30 9.72 9.35
N THR A 484 8.52 8.64 9.42
CA THR A 484 7.80 8.28 10.64
C THR A 484 8.70 7.69 11.73
N GLN A 485 9.79 7.02 11.38
CA GLN A 485 10.81 6.63 12.36
C GLN A 485 11.46 7.86 13.01
N LEU A 486 11.78 8.88 12.21
CA LEU A 486 12.45 10.09 12.68
C LEU A 486 11.52 11.02 13.46
N PHE A 487 10.32 11.29 12.95
CA PHE A 487 9.47 12.41 13.43
C PHE A 487 8.04 12.01 13.76
N GLY A 488 7.67 10.74 13.58
CA GLY A 488 6.27 10.31 13.53
C GLY A 488 5.51 10.50 14.85
N ASP A 489 6.19 10.56 15.99
CA ASP A 489 5.58 10.80 17.31
C ASP A 489 5.10 12.25 17.52
N ARG A 490 5.35 13.14 16.56
CA ARG A 490 4.91 14.54 16.54
C ARG A 490 4.52 15.04 15.14
N SER A 491 4.34 14.14 14.18
CA SER A 491 4.01 14.51 12.80
C SER A 491 2.52 14.73 12.58
N VAL A 492 2.18 15.74 11.77
CA VAL A 492 0.85 15.92 11.17
C VAL A 492 1.04 15.84 9.65
N ILE A 493 0.36 14.90 9.01
CA ILE A 493 0.52 14.55 7.60
C ILE A 493 -0.68 15.04 6.79
N ALA A 494 -0.44 15.99 5.88
CA ALA A 494 -1.33 16.32 4.77
C ALA A 494 -0.91 15.49 3.55
N ASN A 495 -1.78 14.59 3.10
CA ASN A 495 -1.46 13.67 2.02
C ASN A 495 -2.30 13.95 0.78
N ALA A 496 -1.64 14.25 -0.34
CA ALA A 496 -2.32 14.47 -1.61
C ALA A 496 -2.95 13.17 -2.12
N THR A 497 -4.05 13.29 -2.85
CA THR A 497 -4.66 12.11 -3.49
C THR A 497 -3.71 11.48 -4.51
N GLY A 498 -3.48 10.17 -4.41
CA GLY A 498 -2.53 9.46 -5.25
C GLY A 498 -2.19 8.08 -4.67
N CYS A 499 -1.08 7.47 -5.11
CA CYS A 499 -0.63 6.20 -4.53
C CYS A 499 -0.57 6.26 -3.01
N SER A 500 0.01 7.35 -2.49
CA SER A 500 0.26 7.57 -1.06
C SER A 500 -1.01 7.65 -0.23
N SER A 501 -2.08 8.26 -0.73
CA SER A 501 -3.36 8.23 -0.03
C SER A 501 -4.03 6.86 -0.11
N ILE A 502 -3.91 6.17 -1.25
CA ILE A 502 -4.50 4.82 -1.40
C ILE A 502 -3.84 3.81 -0.47
N TYR A 503 -2.51 3.64 -0.50
CA TYR A 503 -1.88 2.69 0.42
C TYR A 503 -1.81 3.21 1.86
N GLY A 504 -1.98 4.52 2.08
CA GLY A 504 -1.88 5.20 3.37
C GLY A 504 -3.20 5.32 4.14
N GLY A 505 -4.36 5.29 3.48
CA GLY A 505 -5.64 5.55 4.13
C GLY A 505 -6.83 4.83 3.51
N ASN A 506 -6.61 3.84 2.64
CA ASN A 506 -7.72 3.06 2.11
C ASN A 506 -8.24 2.03 3.11
N LEU A 507 -9.47 2.25 3.56
CA LEU A 507 -10.19 1.38 4.48
C LEU A 507 -10.29 -0.06 3.95
N PRO A 508 -10.31 -1.07 4.83
CA PRO A 508 -10.50 -0.97 6.29
C PRO A 508 -9.23 -0.76 7.12
N THR A 509 -8.06 -0.65 6.49
CA THR A 509 -6.78 -0.69 7.20
C THR A 509 -5.91 0.50 6.84
N THR A 510 -5.28 1.13 7.84
CA THR A 510 -4.27 2.15 7.64
C THR A 510 -2.91 1.72 8.22
N PRO A 511 -1.79 1.98 7.49
CA PRO A 511 -0.43 1.73 7.96
C PRO A 511 0.10 2.75 8.98
N TRP A 512 -0.53 3.92 9.13
CA TRP A 512 -0.13 4.92 10.12
C TRP A 512 -0.43 4.39 11.51
N THR A 513 0.58 4.18 12.34
CA THR A 513 0.43 3.56 13.67
C THR A 513 0.95 4.48 14.78
N ILE A 514 0.78 4.04 16.02
CA ILE A 514 1.20 4.73 17.24
C ILE A 514 2.28 3.94 17.96
N ASN A 515 3.17 4.64 18.65
CA ASN A 515 4.19 4.06 19.51
C ASN A 515 3.61 3.63 20.87
N ALA A 516 4.46 3.11 21.75
CA ALA A 516 4.08 2.66 23.09
C ALA A 516 3.53 3.79 24.00
N GLU A 517 3.85 5.06 23.74
CA GLU A 517 3.27 6.20 24.46
C GLU A 517 1.94 6.70 23.86
N GLY A 518 1.41 6.00 22.86
CA GLY A 518 0.16 6.39 22.17
C GLY A 518 0.33 7.53 21.18
N ARG A 519 1.56 7.88 20.79
CA ARG A 519 1.87 8.96 19.84
C ARG A 519 2.17 8.40 18.45
N GLY A 520 1.68 9.06 17.42
CA GLY A 520 1.97 8.71 16.05
C GLY A 520 1.48 9.78 15.07
N PRO A 521 1.68 9.58 13.77
CA PRO A 521 1.31 10.56 12.76
C PRO A 521 -0.21 10.77 12.75
N ALA A 522 -0.65 12.02 12.91
CA ALA A 522 -2.01 12.41 12.59
C ALA A 522 -2.11 12.58 11.07
N TRP A 523 -2.89 11.73 10.39
CA TRP A 523 -2.94 11.70 8.93
C TRP A 523 -4.29 12.12 8.39
N SER A 524 -4.28 12.92 7.33
CA SER A 524 -5.49 13.26 6.58
C SER A 524 -5.20 13.42 5.09
N ASN A 525 -6.17 13.06 4.27
CA ASN A 525 -6.21 13.32 2.83
C ASN A 525 -7.43 14.20 2.55
N ASN A 526 -7.20 15.38 1.97
CA ASN A 526 -8.28 16.26 1.50
C ASN A 526 -8.58 15.97 0.02
N LEU A 527 -8.04 16.77 -0.92
CA LEU A 527 -8.21 16.54 -2.35
C LEU A 527 -6.88 16.25 -3.05
N PHE A 528 -6.89 16.24 -4.39
CA PHE A 528 -5.68 16.06 -5.19
C PHE A 528 -4.98 17.40 -5.43
N GLU A 529 -5.75 18.47 -5.52
CA GLU A 529 -5.38 19.79 -6.00
C GLU A 529 -5.06 20.81 -4.91
N ASP A 530 -5.26 20.49 -3.63
CA ASP A 530 -5.21 21.45 -2.52
C ASP A 530 -4.27 21.05 -1.37
N ASN A 531 -3.44 20.03 -1.57
CA ASN A 531 -2.73 19.40 -0.46
C ASN A 531 -1.65 20.30 0.15
N ALA A 532 -1.03 21.16 -0.67
CA ALA A 532 -0.09 22.16 -0.15
C ALA A 532 -0.79 23.13 0.80
N GLU A 533 -1.91 23.72 0.36
CA GLU A 533 -2.72 24.66 1.14
C GLU A 533 -3.34 23.99 2.35
N PHE A 534 -3.74 22.72 2.23
CA PHE A 534 -4.28 21.93 3.33
C PHE A 534 -3.23 21.74 4.45
N GLY A 535 -2.01 21.33 4.09
CA GLY A 535 -0.90 21.25 5.03
C GLY A 535 -0.48 22.61 5.60
N PHE A 536 -0.56 23.66 4.78
CA PHE A 536 -0.36 25.04 5.25
C PHE A 536 -1.41 25.46 6.29
N GLY A 537 -2.68 25.08 6.10
CA GLY A 537 -3.74 25.26 7.09
C GLY A 537 -3.42 24.60 8.43
N PHE A 538 -2.87 23.38 8.42
CA PHE A 538 -2.37 22.74 9.64
C PHE A 538 -1.29 23.58 10.32
N ARG A 539 -0.31 24.09 9.57
CA ARG A 539 0.76 24.95 10.13
C ARG A 539 0.20 26.21 10.78
N LEU A 540 -0.73 26.90 10.12
CA LEU A 540 -1.36 28.10 10.66
C LEU A 540 -2.14 27.81 11.95
N SER A 541 -2.91 26.73 11.98
CA SER A 541 -3.65 26.32 13.18
C SER A 541 -2.69 25.99 14.34
N LEU A 542 -1.64 25.22 14.08
CA LEU A 542 -0.66 24.82 15.08
C LEU A 542 0.12 26.03 15.63
N ASP A 543 0.51 26.96 14.77
CA ASP A 543 1.13 28.23 15.18
C ASP A 543 0.20 28.98 16.13
N LYS A 544 -1.08 29.14 15.74
CA LYS A 544 -2.02 29.91 16.56
C LYS A 544 -2.34 29.26 17.90
N GLN A 545 -2.43 27.93 17.93
CA GLN A 545 -2.62 27.18 19.17
C GLN A 545 -1.42 27.29 20.10
N ALA A 546 -0.19 27.23 19.56
CA ALA A 546 1.03 27.40 20.34
C ALA A 546 1.19 28.83 20.87
N GLU A 547 0.91 29.84 20.05
CA GLU A 547 0.87 31.25 20.46
C GLU A 547 -0.11 31.45 21.63
N PHE A 548 -1.34 30.94 21.49
CA PHE A 548 -2.35 31.11 22.52
C PHE A 548 -2.00 30.34 23.82
N ALA A 549 -1.41 29.15 23.71
CA ALA A 549 -0.89 28.42 24.86
C ALA A 549 0.21 29.22 25.57
N ALA A 550 1.12 29.84 24.83
CA ALA A 550 2.21 30.66 25.38
C ALA A 550 1.67 31.92 26.08
N GLU A 551 0.71 32.63 25.47
CA GLU A 551 0.05 33.79 26.08
C GLU A 551 -0.66 33.43 27.39
N LEU A 552 -1.42 32.32 27.41
CA LEU A 552 -2.08 31.83 28.62
C LEU A 552 -1.07 31.43 29.69
N LEU A 553 0.02 30.77 29.31
CA LEU A 553 1.08 30.38 30.23
C LEU A 553 1.74 31.60 30.88
N GLN A 554 2.00 32.66 30.11
CA GLN A 554 2.52 33.93 30.63
C GLN A 554 1.51 34.60 31.58
N GLN A 555 0.22 34.62 31.23
CA GLN A 555 -0.83 35.21 32.09
C GLN A 555 -1.03 34.45 33.41
N LEU A 556 -0.63 33.18 33.46
CA LEU A 556 -0.72 32.33 34.64
C LEU A 556 0.61 32.27 35.44
N SER A 557 1.59 33.11 35.12
CA SER A 557 2.89 33.15 35.83
C SER A 557 2.78 33.46 37.32
N GLY A 558 1.72 34.12 37.78
CA GLY A 558 1.48 34.34 39.21
C GLY A 558 1.01 33.10 39.97
N GLU A 559 0.47 32.10 39.25
CA GLU A 559 -0.09 30.86 39.81
C GLU A 559 0.83 29.64 39.57
N ILE A 560 1.84 29.80 38.70
CA ILE A 560 2.77 28.76 38.24
C ILE A 560 4.19 29.26 38.50
N ASP A 561 5.12 28.36 38.82
CA ASP A 561 6.53 28.72 38.98
C ASP A 561 7.08 29.47 37.74
N GLU A 562 7.52 30.72 37.93
CA GLU A 562 8.09 31.57 36.87
C GLU A 562 9.27 30.90 36.15
N LYS A 563 10.07 30.09 36.86
CA LYS A 563 11.19 29.34 36.25
C LYS A 563 10.67 28.29 35.27
N LEU A 564 9.58 27.62 35.62
CA LEU A 564 8.95 26.64 34.73
C LEU A 564 8.39 27.33 33.48
N VAL A 565 7.67 28.45 33.67
CA VAL A 565 7.15 29.28 32.58
C VAL A 565 8.28 29.71 31.63
N TYR A 566 9.35 30.30 32.17
CA TYR A 566 10.50 30.73 31.37
C TYR A 566 11.16 29.57 30.63
N SER A 567 11.35 28.43 31.29
CA SER A 567 12.00 27.26 30.69
C SER A 567 11.21 26.66 29.53
N ILE A 568 9.87 26.69 29.59
CA ILE A 568 9.00 26.18 28.53
C ILE A 568 9.02 27.11 27.31
N LEU A 569 8.93 28.42 27.54
CA LEU A 569 8.82 29.42 26.48
C LEU A 569 10.13 29.64 25.72
N ASN A 570 11.28 29.37 26.33
CA ASN A 570 12.60 29.58 25.74
C ASN A 570 13.34 28.27 25.41
N ALA A 571 12.66 27.13 25.45
CA ALA A 571 13.27 25.85 25.10
C ALA A 571 13.59 25.77 23.61
N GLU A 572 14.83 25.37 23.28
CA GLU A 572 15.16 24.90 21.93
C GLU A 572 14.41 23.58 21.66
N GLN A 573 14.02 23.34 20.41
CA GLN A 573 13.22 22.19 19.98
C GLN A 573 13.64 21.70 18.57
N LYS A 574 14.94 21.45 18.38
CA LYS A 574 15.52 21.04 17.09
C LYS A 574 15.96 19.59 17.04
N SER A 575 16.25 18.98 18.19
CA SER A 575 16.68 17.59 18.31
C SER A 575 15.62 16.69 18.97
N GLU A 576 15.78 15.37 18.86
CA GLU A 576 14.94 14.40 19.56
C GLU A 576 14.99 14.59 21.09
N ALA A 577 16.17 14.90 21.64
CA ALA A 577 16.36 15.14 23.05
C ALA A 577 15.63 16.42 23.50
N ASP A 578 15.72 17.49 22.70
CA ASP A 578 15.06 18.77 22.98
C ASP A 578 13.54 18.61 23.11
N ILE A 579 12.94 17.87 22.16
CA ILE A 579 11.50 17.56 22.15
C ILE A 579 11.12 16.73 23.37
N TRP A 580 11.96 15.75 23.74
CA TRP A 580 11.73 14.94 24.93
C TRP A 580 11.73 15.78 26.21
N GLU A 581 12.75 16.61 26.41
CA GLU A 581 12.83 17.51 27.56
C GLU A 581 11.66 18.49 27.59
N GLN A 582 11.24 19.02 26.44
CA GLN A 582 10.07 19.90 26.38
C GLN A 582 8.79 19.18 26.80
N ARG A 583 8.63 17.91 26.43
CA ARG A 583 7.49 17.09 26.91
C ARG A 583 7.53 16.90 28.41
N GLU A 584 8.70 16.72 29.02
CA GLU A 584 8.83 16.63 30.48
C GLU A 584 8.43 17.95 31.15
N ARG A 585 8.84 19.10 30.60
CA ARG A 585 8.42 20.42 31.07
C ARG A 585 6.89 20.61 30.95
N VAL A 586 6.30 20.21 29.83
CA VAL A 586 4.84 20.28 29.59
C VAL A 586 4.06 19.32 30.50
N ALA A 587 4.58 18.12 30.77
CA ALA A 587 3.98 17.19 31.72
C ALA A 587 3.97 17.77 33.15
N LEU A 588 5.08 18.40 33.57
CA LEU A 588 5.15 19.11 34.84
C LEU A 588 4.16 20.29 34.88
N LEU A 589 4.04 21.06 33.80
CA LEU A 589 3.03 22.12 33.67
C LEU A 589 1.61 21.56 33.88
N GLN A 590 1.24 20.46 33.22
CA GLN A 590 -0.08 19.85 33.39
C GLN A 590 -0.33 19.42 34.85
N GLN A 591 0.68 18.84 35.51
CA GLN A 591 0.58 18.49 36.93
C GLN A 591 0.32 19.74 37.80
N ARG A 592 1.03 20.84 37.56
CA ARG A 592 0.81 22.11 38.29
C ARG A 592 -0.59 22.67 38.04
N LEU A 593 -1.04 22.71 36.78
CA LEU A 593 -2.38 23.18 36.42
C LEU A 593 -3.50 22.34 37.06
N ASN A 594 -3.25 21.06 37.35
CA ASN A 594 -4.20 20.19 38.06
C ASN A 594 -4.25 20.43 39.57
N GLN A 595 -3.21 21.04 40.15
CA GLN A 595 -3.13 21.35 41.58
C GLN A 595 -3.74 22.71 41.94
N ILE A 596 -3.90 23.62 40.96
CA ILE A 596 -4.50 24.94 41.19
C ILE A 596 -6.00 24.77 41.45
N VAL A 597 -6.43 25.14 42.65
CA VAL A 597 -7.85 25.22 43.04
C VAL A 597 -8.24 26.69 43.13
N THR A 598 -9.21 27.12 42.33
CA THR A 598 -9.69 28.50 42.34
C THR A 598 -11.21 28.55 42.18
N LEU A 599 -11.84 29.50 42.85
CA LEU A 599 -13.26 29.84 42.71
C LEU A 599 -13.49 30.98 41.71
N ASN A 600 -12.41 31.56 41.14
CA ASN A 600 -12.52 32.63 40.15
C ASN A 600 -12.84 32.02 38.77
N PRO A 601 -14.03 32.28 38.18
CA PRO A 601 -14.44 31.67 36.92
C PRO A 601 -13.51 32.02 35.74
N ASN A 602 -12.95 33.23 35.73
CA ASN A 602 -12.04 33.67 34.68
C ASN A 602 -10.72 32.89 34.76
N LEU A 603 -10.15 32.77 35.97
CA LEU A 603 -8.92 32.00 36.19
C LEU A 603 -9.13 30.51 35.86
N GLN A 604 -10.27 29.94 36.28
CA GLN A 604 -10.63 28.56 35.97
C GLN A 604 -10.72 28.34 34.45
N SER A 605 -11.36 29.25 33.71
CA SER A 605 -11.45 29.17 32.25
C SER A 605 -10.07 29.21 31.58
N LYS A 606 -9.17 30.11 32.02
CA LYS A 606 -7.79 30.17 31.50
C LYS A 606 -7.02 28.88 31.75
N ILE A 607 -7.14 28.30 32.95
CA ILE A 607 -6.51 27.02 33.29
C ILE A 607 -7.03 25.89 32.38
N GLN A 608 -8.34 25.81 32.16
CA GLN A 608 -8.91 24.77 31.30
C GLN A 608 -8.49 24.94 29.83
N ASN A 609 -8.49 26.17 29.33
CA ASN A 609 -7.98 26.48 27.99
C ASN A 609 -6.51 26.09 27.85
N LEU A 610 -5.65 26.46 28.81
CA LEU A 610 -4.24 26.09 28.75
C LEU A 610 -4.05 24.58 28.85
N LYS A 611 -4.81 23.86 29.69
CA LYS A 611 -4.76 22.39 29.76
C LYS A 611 -5.05 21.75 28.39
N SER A 612 -6.05 22.24 27.67
CA SER A 612 -6.41 21.75 26.34
C SER A 612 -5.36 22.05 25.27
N LEU A 613 -4.54 23.09 25.48
CA LEU A 613 -3.58 23.57 24.50
C LEU A 613 -2.11 23.26 24.85
N ALA A 614 -1.83 22.78 26.06
CA ALA A 614 -0.46 22.65 26.57
C ALA A 614 0.43 21.77 25.69
N ASP A 615 -0.13 20.77 25.01
CA ASP A 615 0.63 19.88 24.12
C ASP A 615 1.14 20.59 22.85
N TYR A 616 0.57 21.74 22.48
CA TYR A 616 1.06 22.58 21.37
C TYR A 616 2.29 23.42 21.74
N LEU A 617 2.70 23.45 23.01
CA LEU A 617 4.00 23.99 23.44
C LEU A 617 5.17 23.07 23.03
N VAL A 618 4.86 21.83 22.63
CA VAL A 618 5.79 20.91 21.99
C VAL A 618 5.66 21.05 20.47
N LYS A 619 6.77 21.34 19.79
CA LYS A 619 6.85 21.54 18.33
C LYS A 619 6.27 20.34 17.59
N LYS A 620 5.25 20.58 16.77
CA LYS A 620 4.70 19.61 15.82
C LYS A 620 5.38 19.76 14.45
N SER A 621 5.57 18.64 13.76
CA SER A 621 6.23 18.57 12.44
C SER A 621 5.17 18.40 11.35
N VAL A 622 4.92 19.44 10.56
CA VAL A 622 3.94 19.38 9.46
C VAL A 622 4.62 18.82 8.21
N TRP A 623 4.09 17.72 7.70
CA TRP A 623 4.56 17.08 6.47
C TRP A 623 3.46 17.05 5.41
N ILE A 624 3.78 17.55 4.23
CA ILE A 624 2.92 17.59 3.06
C ILE A 624 3.47 16.57 2.07
N VAL A 625 2.80 15.43 1.92
CA VAL A 625 3.31 14.29 1.14
C VAL A 625 2.45 14.03 -0.08
N GLY A 626 3.07 13.70 -1.21
CA GLY A 626 2.33 13.38 -2.43
C GLY A 626 3.23 12.90 -3.57
N GLY A 627 2.61 12.45 -4.65
CA GLY A 627 3.31 11.99 -5.85
C GLY A 627 3.69 13.13 -6.80
N ASP A 628 4.37 12.80 -7.90
CA ASP A 628 4.77 13.79 -8.90
C ASP A 628 3.59 14.45 -9.62
N GLY A 629 2.49 13.72 -9.84
CA GLY A 629 1.31 14.32 -10.49
C GLY A 629 0.64 15.43 -9.68
N TRP A 630 0.70 15.31 -8.36
CA TRP A 630 0.29 16.39 -7.46
C TRP A 630 1.25 17.59 -7.61
N ALA A 631 2.53 17.35 -7.34
CA ALA A 631 3.48 18.43 -7.15
C ALA A 631 3.91 19.17 -8.43
N TYR A 632 3.98 18.45 -9.55
CA TYR A 632 4.45 19.04 -10.80
C TYR A 632 3.29 19.63 -11.59
N ASP A 633 2.07 19.11 -11.42
CA ASP A 633 0.91 19.44 -12.24
C ASP A 633 -0.20 20.17 -11.49
N ILE A 634 -1.12 19.43 -10.85
CA ILE A 634 -2.43 19.96 -10.47
C ILE A 634 -2.36 20.98 -9.33
N ASP A 635 -1.46 20.74 -8.36
CA ASP A 635 -1.26 21.60 -7.18
C ASP A 635 0.14 22.24 -7.18
N PHE A 636 0.73 22.41 -8.38
CA PHE A 636 1.99 23.14 -8.45
C PHE A 636 1.82 24.59 -7.97
N GLY A 637 0.65 25.20 -8.22
CA GLY A 637 0.34 26.56 -7.77
C GLY A 637 0.29 26.67 -6.24
N GLY A 638 -0.34 25.71 -5.55
CA GLY A 638 -0.38 25.68 -4.09
C GLY A 638 0.99 25.43 -3.49
N ILE A 639 1.78 24.48 -4.05
CA ILE A 639 3.17 24.26 -3.61
C ILE A 639 4.00 25.53 -3.74
N ASP A 640 3.95 26.19 -4.90
CA ASP A 640 4.68 27.43 -5.14
C ASP A 640 4.33 28.50 -4.10
N HIS A 641 3.03 28.71 -3.84
CA HIS A 641 2.56 29.66 -2.84
C HIS A 641 3.01 29.31 -1.42
N VAL A 642 2.94 28.04 -1.03
CA VAL A 642 3.32 27.59 0.31
C VAL A 642 4.83 27.69 0.52
N LEU A 643 5.64 27.37 -0.48
CA LEU A 643 7.09 27.61 -0.42
C LEU A 643 7.41 29.11 -0.31
N ALA A 644 6.73 29.96 -1.09
CA ALA A 644 6.91 31.41 -1.04
C ALA A 644 6.52 32.03 0.31
N SER A 645 5.60 31.40 1.05
CA SER A 645 5.12 31.91 2.35
C SER A 645 6.20 31.99 3.43
N GLY A 646 7.29 31.22 3.30
CA GLY A 646 8.34 31.12 4.31
C GLY A 646 7.94 30.37 5.59
N ARG A 647 6.74 29.78 5.67
CA ARG A 647 6.31 29.02 6.86
C ARG A 647 7.02 27.67 6.96
N ASN A 648 7.22 27.22 8.20
CA ASN A 648 7.91 25.97 8.51
C ASN A 648 7.02 24.74 8.22
N VAL A 649 7.11 24.24 6.99
CA VAL A 649 6.47 23.01 6.52
C VAL A 649 7.46 22.15 5.72
N ASN A 650 7.29 20.84 5.78
CA ASN A 650 8.12 19.90 5.05
C ASN A 650 7.34 19.24 3.92
N ILE A 651 7.73 19.48 2.67
CA ILE A 651 7.11 18.89 1.48
C ILE A 651 7.95 17.68 1.04
N LEU A 652 7.31 16.50 0.95
CA LEU A 652 7.92 15.28 0.40
C LEU A 652 7.20 14.86 -0.88
N VAL A 653 7.89 15.02 -2.02
CA VAL A 653 7.43 14.58 -3.33
C VAL A 653 8.03 13.22 -3.64
N MET A 654 7.21 12.18 -3.68
CA MET A 654 7.59 10.83 -4.09
C MET A 654 7.44 10.72 -5.61
N ASP A 655 8.52 11.07 -6.31
CA ASP A 655 8.52 11.26 -7.76
C ASP A 655 8.64 9.92 -8.49
N THR A 656 7.51 9.45 -9.00
CA THR A 656 7.43 8.25 -9.83
C THR A 656 7.50 8.57 -11.32
N GLU A 657 7.61 9.85 -11.68
CA GLU A 657 7.62 10.37 -13.06
C GLU A 657 6.40 9.99 -13.91
N VAL A 658 5.30 9.54 -13.30
CA VAL A 658 4.01 9.22 -13.95
C VAL A 658 2.89 9.27 -12.92
N TYR A 659 1.62 9.36 -13.37
CA TYR A 659 0.48 9.20 -12.46
C TYR A 659 0.28 7.72 -12.17
N SER A 660 1.04 7.23 -11.20
CA SER A 660 1.13 5.82 -10.87
C SER A 660 -0.20 5.21 -10.38
N ASN A 661 -1.10 6.00 -9.77
CA ASN A 661 -2.40 5.50 -9.28
C ASN A 661 -3.38 5.21 -10.40
N THR A 662 -3.54 6.14 -11.33
CA THR A 662 -4.55 6.10 -12.39
C THR A 662 -4.09 5.28 -13.63
N GLY A 663 -3.01 4.50 -13.47
CA GLY A 663 -2.52 3.56 -14.48
C GLY A 663 -1.44 4.12 -15.41
N GLY A 664 -0.61 5.06 -14.94
CA GLY A 664 0.61 5.48 -15.62
C GLY A 664 0.40 6.52 -16.72
N GLN A 665 -0.33 7.60 -16.42
CA GLN A 665 -0.41 8.78 -17.28
C GLN A 665 0.88 9.59 -17.24
N SER A 666 1.17 10.28 -18.34
CA SER A 666 2.23 11.27 -18.38
C SER A 666 1.96 12.42 -17.40
N SER A 667 3.00 12.87 -16.71
CA SER A 667 3.04 14.08 -15.88
C SER A 667 4.08 15.07 -16.43
N LYS A 668 4.16 16.29 -15.89
CA LYS A 668 5.32 17.17 -16.18
C LYS A 668 6.63 16.63 -15.59
N ALA A 669 6.58 15.68 -14.66
CA ALA A 669 7.75 14.97 -14.15
C ALA A 669 8.21 13.81 -15.05
N THR A 670 7.38 13.35 -16.00
CA THR A 670 7.77 12.30 -16.97
C THR A 670 8.98 12.76 -17.80
N PRO A 671 10.06 11.95 -17.90
CA PRO A 671 11.24 12.31 -18.68
C PRO A 671 10.97 12.18 -20.18
N ARG A 672 11.80 12.83 -20.98
CA ARG A 672 11.79 12.71 -22.44
C ARG A 672 11.89 11.25 -22.87
N ALA A 673 11.23 10.90 -23.97
CA ALA A 673 11.16 9.56 -24.56
C ALA A 673 10.40 8.49 -23.76
N ALA A 674 10.01 8.76 -22.51
CA ALA A 674 9.22 7.80 -21.75
C ALA A 674 7.82 7.63 -22.35
N VAL A 675 7.43 6.38 -22.59
CA VAL A 675 6.07 6.02 -23.02
C VAL A 675 5.16 5.93 -21.80
N ALA A 676 4.08 6.70 -21.83
CA ALA A 676 3.01 6.71 -20.83
C ALA A 676 1.66 6.94 -21.51
N LYS A 677 0.54 6.79 -20.79
CA LYS A 677 -0.76 7.25 -21.33
C LYS A 677 -0.69 8.75 -21.60
N TYR A 678 -1.25 9.19 -22.73
CA TYR A 678 -1.12 10.56 -23.27
C TYR A 678 0.30 10.94 -23.75
N ALA A 679 1.26 10.03 -23.71
CA ALA A 679 2.60 10.15 -24.29
C ALA A 679 3.00 8.83 -25.00
N ALA A 680 2.09 8.26 -25.79
CA ALA A 680 2.23 6.91 -26.36
C ALA A 680 3.42 6.77 -27.33
N SER A 681 3.88 7.88 -27.93
CA SER A 681 5.04 7.92 -28.83
C SER A 681 6.32 8.35 -28.11
N GLY A 682 6.35 8.31 -26.78
CA GLY A 682 7.41 8.92 -25.98
C GLY A 682 7.12 10.40 -25.74
N LYS A 683 7.36 10.89 -24.52
CA LYS A 683 7.18 12.31 -24.20
C LYS A 683 8.21 13.17 -24.94
N PRO A 684 7.79 14.19 -25.72
CA PRO A 684 8.72 15.02 -26.49
C PRO A 684 9.33 16.17 -25.67
N ALA A 685 8.78 16.53 -24.51
CA ALA A 685 9.27 17.62 -23.67
C ALA A 685 10.21 17.10 -22.56
N PRO A 686 11.16 17.93 -22.08
CA PRO A 686 12.02 17.56 -20.96
C PRO A 686 11.22 17.41 -19.66
N LYS A 687 11.84 16.84 -18.63
CA LYS A 687 11.26 16.84 -17.27
C LYS A 687 11.23 18.28 -16.74
N LYS A 688 10.11 18.72 -16.15
CA LYS A 688 10.05 20.00 -15.42
C LYS A 688 11.00 19.94 -14.22
N ASP A 689 11.83 20.95 -14.03
CA ASP A 689 12.79 20.99 -12.91
C ASP A 689 12.20 21.72 -11.70
N LEU A 690 11.40 21.00 -10.91
CA LEU A 690 10.74 21.55 -9.71
C LEU A 690 11.76 22.04 -8.67
N GLY A 691 12.85 21.30 -8.47
CA GLY A 691 13.84 21.66 -7.47
C GLY A 691 14.59 22.94 -7.84
N LEU A 692 14.94 23.12 -9.12
CA LEU A 692 15.51 24.37 -9.60
C LEU A 692 14.57 25.56 -9.42
N ILE A 693 13.28 25.38 -9.72
CA ILE A 693 12.26 26.44 -9.52
C ILE A 693 12.20 26.82 -8.03
N ALA A 694 12.10 25.85 -7.13
CA ALA A 694 12.04 26.10 -5.69
C ALA A 694 13.31 26.80 -5.16
N MET A 695 14.49 26.49 -5.70
CA MET A 695 15.74 27.15 -5.31
C MET A 695 15.80 28.64 -5.68
N THR A 696 14.95 29.13 -6.59
CA THR A 696 14.93 30.56 -6.98
C THR A 696 14.48 31.49 -5.86
N TYR A 697 13.69 31.00 -4.89
CA TYR A 697 13.26 31.76 -3.73
C TYR A 697 14.41 32.09 -2.76
N GLY A 698 15.49 31.29 -2.75
CA GLY A 698 16.66 31.48 -1.90
C GLY A 698 16.47 31.08 -0.42
N ASN A 699 15.25 31.18 0.12
CA ASN A 699 14.88 30.81 1.50
C ASN A 699 14.18 29.44 1.62
N VAL A 700 14.27 28.58 0.60
CA VAL A 700 13.69 27.24 0.61
C VAL A 700 14.81 26.20 0.72
N TYR A 701 14.69 25.28 1.67
CA TYR A 701 15.54 24.09 1.68
C TYR A 701 15.08 23.14 0.57
N VAL A 702 15.96 22.72 -0.33
CA VAL A 702 15.61 21.81 -1.44
C VAL A 702 16.57 20.64 -1.49
N ALA A 703 16.07 19.41 -1.52
CA ALA A 703 16.90 18.23 -1.71
C ALA A 703 16.31 17.28 -2.76
N SER A 704 17.19 16.71 -3.59
CA SER A 704 16.84 15.64 -4.52
C SER A 704 17.53 14.35 -4.08
N VAL A 705 16.75 13.31 -3.73
CA VAL A 705 17.23 12.09 -3.07
C VAL A 705 16.86 10.82 -3.84
N ALA A 706 17.69 9.78 -3.74
CA ALA A 706 17.40 8.45 -4.26
C ALA A 706 17.99 7.41 -3.29
N LEU A 707 17.12 6.70 -2.56
CA LEU A 707 17.49 5.83 -1.45
C LEU A 707 18.41 4.69 -1.89
N GLY A 708 18.11 4.09 -3.04
CA GLY A 708 18.90 3.00 -3.61
C GLY A 708 20.27 3.44 -4.15
N ALA A 709 20.43 4.73 -4.45
CA ALA A 709 21.70 5.28 -4.92
C ALA A 709 22.62 5.71 -3.77
N LYS A 710 22.10 6.45 -2.79
CA LYS A 710 22.87 6.96 -1.64
C LYS A 710 21.95 7.16 -0.43
N ASP A 711 21.90 6.13 0.40
CA ASP A 711 21.06 6.04 1.60
C ASP A 711 21.45 7.07 2.67
N GLU A 712 22.75 7.24 2.93
CA GLU A 712 23.26 8.23 3.90
C GLU A 712 22.91 9.68 3.49
N HIS A 713 22.94 9.99 2.20
CA HIS A 713 22.53 11.30 1.67
C HIS A 713 21.02 11.53 1.90
N THR A 714 20.21 10.50 1.66
CA THR A 714 18.76 10.55 1.89
C THR A 714 18.46 10.83 3.36
N LEU A 715 19.10 10.10 4.27
CA LEU A 715 18.95 10.31 5.72
C LEU A 715 19.34 11.74 6.14
N LYS A 716 20.48 12.24 5.64
CA LYS A 716 20.94 13.59 5.91
C LYS A 716 19.94 14.65 5.44
N ALA A 717 19.37 14.49 4.25
CA ALA A 717 18.39 15.43 3.70
C ALA A 717 17.11 15.53 4.56
N PHE A 718 16.61 14.40 5.09
CA PHE A 718 15.46 14.39 5.98
C PHE A 718 15.74 15.11 7.30
N LEU A 719 16.92 14.86 7.90
CA LEU A 719 17.33 15.52 9.14
C LEU A 719 17.52 17.03 8.96
N GLU A 720 18.15 17.46 7.86
CA GLU A 720 18.34 18.89 7.58
C GLU A 720 17.03 19.61 7.24
N ALA A 721 16.16 18.99 6.43
CA ALA A 721 14.87 19.58 6.06
C ALA A 721 13.99 19.86 7.27
N GLU A 722 13.88 18.92 8.21
CA GLU A 722 13.02 19.09 9.40
C GLU A 722 13.60 20.07 10.43
N ALA A 723 14.94 20.11 10.52
CA ALA A 723 15.64 21.04 11.40
C ALA A 723 15.64 22.48 10.86
N TYR A 724 15.45 22.68 9.55
CA TYR A 724 15.36 23.99 8.93
C TYR A 724 14.11 24.73 9.42
N ASP A 725 14.28 26.00 9.82
CA ASP A 725 13.18 26.84 10.29
C ASP A 725 12.56 27.62 9.13
N GLY A 726 11.92 26.89 8.23
CA GLY A 726 11.34 27.43 7.01
C GLY A 726 10.78 26.33 6.11
N PRO A 727 10.39 26.67 4.88
CA PRO A 727 9.84 25.72 3.94
C PRO A 727 10.94 24.77 3.42
N SER A 728 10.63 23.48 3.42
CA SER A 728 11.52 22.42 2.95
C SER A 728 10.86 21.61 1.85
N LEU A 729 11.60 21.26 0.80
CA LEU A 729 11.17 20.42 -0.30
C LEU A 729 12.16 19.27 -0.52
N ILE A 730 11.68 18.04 -0.34
CA ILE A 730 12.43 16.82 -0.68
C ILE A 730 11.76 16.16 -1.89
N ILE A 731 12.51 16.03 -2.98
CA ILE A 731 12.10 15.30 -4.18
C ILE A 731 12.79 13.93 -4.15
N ALA A 732 12.00 12.88 -3.93
CA ALA A 732 12.49 11.52 -3.71
C ALA A 732 12.17 10.62 -4.91
N TYR A 733 13.20 10.18 -5.64
CA TYR A 733 13.01 9.25 -6.75
C TYR A 733 12.37 7.94 -6.26
N SER A 734 11.18 7.66 -6.77
CA SER A 734 10.34 6.55 -6.34
C SER A 734 10.07 5.62 -7.51
N HIS A 735 10.86 4.55 -7.62
CA HIS A 735 10.65 3.53 -8.64
C HIS A 735 9.26 2.90 -8.55
N CYS A 736 8.69 2.53 -9.70
CA CYS A 736 7.32 2.05 -9.80
C CYS A 736 7.17 0.91 -10.81
N ILE A 737 6.17 0.05 -10.60
CA ILE A 737 5.78 -0.98 -11.58
C ILE A 737 5.47 -0.40 -12.97
N ALA A 738 5.02 0.86 -13.04
CA ALA A 738 4.75 1.58 -14.28
C ALA A 738 6.01 1.83 -15.13
N HIS A 739 7.20 1.76 -14.55
CA HIS A 739 8.47 1.82 -15.28
C HIS A 739 8.73 0.53 -16.06
N GLY A 740 8.08 -0.58 -15.64
CA GLY A 740 8.27 -1.91 -16.20
C GLY A 740 9.69 -2.42 -15.98
N ILE A 741 10.17 -2.28 -14.74
CA ILE A 741 11.45 -2.79 -14.25
C ILE A 741 11.23 -4.04 -13.39
N ASN A 742 12.30 -4.78 -13.10
CA ASN A 742 12.26 -5.81 -12.07
C ASN A 742 12.31 -5.16 -10.67
N MET A 743 11.21 -5.26 -9.93
CA MET A 743 11.08 -4.63 -8.61
C MET A 743 12.08 -5.19 -7.59
N THR A 744 12.54 -6.45 -7.74
CA THR A 744 13.53 -7.07 -6.85
C THR A 744 14.88 -6.36 -6.88
N THR A 745 15.28 -5.83 -8.04
CA THR A 745 16.57 -5.13 -8.25
C THR A 745 16.40 -3.61 -8.35
N ALA A 746 15.25 -3.09 -7.89
CA ALA A 746 14.91 -1.69 -8.16
C ALA A 746 15.77 -0.68 -7.37
N MET A 747 16.38 -1.07 -6.26
CA MET A 747 17.36 -0.21 -5.56
C MET A 747 18.64 -0.02 -6.38
N GLU A 748 19.12 -1.07 -7.05
CA GLU A 748 20.25 -0.99 -7.99
C GLU A 748 19.89 -0.13 -9.22
N HIS A 749 18.64 -0.19 -9.68
CA HIS A 749 18.16 0.69 -10.75
C HIS A 749 18.25 2.18 -10.38
N GLN A 750 17.91 2.56 -9.14
CA GLN A 750 18.08 3.96 -8.69
C GLN A 750 19.54 4.42 -8.77
N LYS A 751 20.48 3.53 -8.43
CA LYS A 751 21.92 3.82 -8.57
C LYS A 751 22.30 4.05 -10.03
N SER A 752 21.80 3.22 -10.95
CA SER A 752 22.06 3.39 -12.39
C SER A 752 21.51 4.72 -12.94
N LEU A 753 20.37 5.20 -12.43
CA LEU A 753 19.83 6.51 -12.79
C LEU A 753 20.73 7.67 -12.36
N VAL A 754 21.26 7.62 -11.15
CA VAL A 754 22.20 8.64 -10.65
C VAL A 754 23.52 8.57 -11.40
N GLU A 755 24.06 7.37 -11.64
CA GLU A 755 25.30 7.17 -12.42
C GLU A 755 25.16 7.66 -13.87
N SER A 756 23.95 7.71 -14.42
CA SER A 756 23.67 8.26 -15.75
C SER A 756 23.39 9.76 -15.79
N GLY A 757 23.27 10.44 -14.64
CA GLY A 757 22.87 11.86 -14.57
C GLY A 757 21.37 12.13 -14.81
N ARG A 758 20.56 11.10 -15.12
CA ARG A 758 19.10 11.22 -15.25
C ARG A 758 18.43 11.66 -13.95
N TRP A 759 19.01 11.32 -12.81
CA TRP A 759 18.61 11.82 -11.50
C TRP A 759 19.80 12.45 -10.79
N LEU A 760 19.68 13.70 -10.35
CA LEU A 760 20.75 14.39 -9.63
C LEU A 760 20.54 14.26 -8.11
N LEU A 761 21.62 14.07 -7.36
CA LEU A 761 21.59 14.13 -5.90
C LEU A 761 22.20 15.46 -5.43
N TYR A 762 21.41 16.28 -4.75
CA TYR A 762 21.85 17.57 -4.25
C TYR A 762 21.04 18.01 -3.03
N ARG A 763 21.59 18.98 -2.30
CA ARG A 763 20.93 19.72 -1.22
C ARG A 763 21.23 21.21 -1.37
N HIS A 764 20.20 22.03 -1.36
CA HIS A 764 20.26 23.49 -1.26
C HIS A 764 19.85 23.89 0.16
N HIS A 765 20.80 24.38 0.95
CA HIS A 765 20.57 24.76 2.34
C HIS A 765 20.72 26.28 2.51
N PRO A 766 19.62 27.04 2.66
CA PRO A 766 19.65 28.51 2.74
C PRO A 766 20.60 29.08 3.79
N GLU A 767 20.64 28.48 4.98
CA GLU A 767 21.52 28.95 6.09
C GLU A 767 23.02 28.95 5.76
N LEU A 768 23.48 28.20 4.76
CA LEU A 768 24.89 28.26 4.34
C LEU A 768 25.26 29.62 3.77
N GLN A 769 24.31 30.35 3.17
CA GLN A 769 24.54 31.71 2.70
C GLN A 769 24.91 32.65 3.85
N LYS A 770 24.28 32.49 5.03
CA LYS A 770 24.62 33.26 6.23
C LYS A 770 26.04 32.98 6.73
N GLN A 771 26.64 31.86 6.31
CA GLN A 771 28.03 31.49 6.59
C GLN A 771 29.00 31.86 5.45
N GLY A 772 28.54 32.59 4.43
CA GLY A 772 29.33 32.90 3.22
C GLY A 772 29.64 31.69 2.34
N LYS A 773 28.88 30.59 2.46
CA LYS A 773 29.05 29.35 1.69
C LYS A 773 27.97 29.22 0.64
N ASN A 774 28.28 28.53 -0.46
CA ASN A 774 27.28 28.20 -1.48
C ASN A 774 26.19 27.30 -0.87
N PRO A 775 24.90 27.69 -0.97
CA PRO A 775 23.81 26.88 -0.44
C PRO A 775 23.66 25.54 -1.16
N LEU A 776 23.99 25.47 -2.46
CA LEU A 776 23.85 24.28 -3.28
C LEU A 776 25.07 23.37 -3.13
N GLN A 777 24.83 22.14 -2.67
CA GLN A 777 25.79 21.06 -2.59
C GLN A 777 25.36 19.95 -3.55
N LEU A 778 26.24 19.59 -4.48
CA LEU A 778 26.04 18.46 -5.40
C LEU A 778 26.63 17.19 -4.76
N ASP A 779 25.76 16.31 -4.28
CA ASP A 779 26.12 15.17 -3.42
C ASP A 779 26.33 13.85 -4.20
N MET A 780 26.67 13.97 -5.48
CA MET A 780 27.00 12.86 -6.37
C MET A 780 28.31 13.14 -7.13
N ARG A 781 28.89 12.08 -7.70
CA ARG A 781 30.00 12.21 -8.64
C ARG A 781 29.48 12.59 -10.02
N SER A 782 30.38 13.03 -10.91
CA SER A 782 30.06 13.19 -12.32
C SER A 782 29.45 11.92 -12.90
N PRO A 783 28.43 12.03 -13.79
CA PRO A 783 27.85 10.88 -14.48
C PRO A 783 28.94 10.02 -15.14
N THR A 784 28.86 8.70 -14.95
CA THR A 784 29.82 7.71 -15.47
C THR A 784 29.18 6.71 -16.43
N GLN A 785 27.85 6.76 -16.58
CA GLN A 785 27.06 5.87 -17.42
C GLN A 785 26.31 6.67 -18.50
N SER A 786 26.09 6.09 -19.68
CA SER A 786 25.25 6.71 -20.71
C SER A 786 23.77 6.74 -20.32
N VAL A 787 23.05 7.76 -20.80
CA VAL A 787 21.60 7.88 -20.61
C VAL A 787 20.88 6.67 -21.21
N GLU A 788 21.31 6.20 -22.39
CA GLU A 788 20.80 5.00 -23.07
C GLU A 788 20.76 3.77 -22.17
N LYS A 789 21.88 3.44 -21.52
CA LYS A 789 21.99 2.21 -20.72
C LYS A 789 21.00 2.20 -19.57
N SER A 790 20.72 3.35 -18.97
CA SER A 790 19.72 3.45 -17.89
C SER A 790 18.28 3.44 -18.43
N MET A 791 17.99 4.15 -19.52
CA MET A 791 16.65 4.16 -20.14
C MET A 791 16.24 2.76 -20.59
N TYR A 792 17.13 2.03 -21.24
CA TYR A 792 16.82 0.69 -21.72
C TYR A 792 16.84 -0.39 -20.64
N GLN A 793 17.02 -0.05 -19.35
CA GLN A 793 16.63 -0.95 -18.26
C GLN A 793 15.11 -0.99 -18.06
N GLU A 794 14.38 0.03 -18.52
CA GLU A 794 12.96 0.19 -18.27
C GLU A 794 12.12 -0.10 -19.53
N ASN A 795 11.03 -0.85 -19.38
CA ASN A 795 10.17 -1.17 -20.52
C ASN A 795 9.50 0.07 -21.11
N ARG A 796 9.24 1.12 -20.30
CA ARG A 796 8.64 2.38 -20.80
C ARG A 796 9.48 3.11 -21.85
N PHE A 797 10.77 2.79 -22.00
CA PHE A 797 11.61 3.28 -23.11
C PHE A 797 11.80 2.20 -24.19
N LYS A 798 12.04 0.94 -23.80
CA LYS A 798 12.21 -0.19 -24.74
C LYS A 798 11.02 -0.44 -25.67
N MET A 799 9.79 -0.12 -25.24
CA MET A 799 8.63 -0.28 -26.12
C MET A 799 8.66 0.69 -27.30
N LEU A 800 9.27 1.87 -27.12
CA LEU A 800 9.38 2.85 -28.19
C LEU A 800 10.35 2.39 -29.28
N THR A 801 11.46 1.75 -28.91
CA THR A 801 12.43 1.22 -29.88
C THR A 801 11.83 0.13 -30.78
N LYS A 802 10.83 -0.60 -30.29
CA LYS A 802 10.11 -1.62 -31.07
C LYS A 802 9.01 -1.06 -31.95
N SER A 803 8.35 0.00 -31.51
CA SER A 803 7.19 0.57 -32.21
C SER A 803 7.56 1.68 -33.18
N LYS A 804 8.58 2.49 -32.85
CA LYS A 804 9.06 3.66 -33.60
C LYS A 804 10.58 3.83 -33.44
N PRO A 805 11.42 2.97 -34.05
CA PRO A 805 12.87 2.92 -33.80
C PRO A 805 13.58 4.25 -34.08
N ASP A 806 13.35 4.88 -35.24
CA ASP A 806 14.03 6.13 -35.62
C ASP A 806 13.65 7.29 -34.67
N HIS A 807 12.39 7.35 -34.25
CA HIS A 807 11.93 8.33 -33.29
C HIS A 807 12.51 8.09 -31.89
N ALA A 808 12.63 6.83 -31.48
CA ALA A 808 13.26 6.45 -30.21
C ALA A 808 14.73 6.92 -30.17
N GLN A 809 15.47 6.71 -31.26
CA GLN A 809 16.86 7.13 -31.40
C GLN A 809 16.99 8.65 -31.32
N HIS A 810 16.15 9.39 -32.07
CA HIS A 810 16.15 10.86 -32.02
C HIS A 810 15.84 11.40 -30.61
N LEU A 811 14.83 10.84 -29.93
CA LEU A 811 14.50 11.28 -28.58
C LEU A 811 15.58 10.90 -27.54
N LEU A 812 16.30 9.81 -27.75
CA LEU A 812 17.44 9.41 -26.92
C LEU A 812 18.59 10.42 -27.03
N GLU A 813 18.93 10.86 -28.25
CA GLU A 813 19.96 11.88 -28.48
C GLU A 813 19.60 13.19 -27.76
N LEU A 814 18.36 13.65 -27.90
CA LEU A 814 17.86 14.83 -27.19
C LEU A 814 17.90 14.63 -25.66
N ALA A 815 17.59 13.43 -25.16
CA ALA A 815 17.63 13.14 -23.73
C ALA A 815 19.07 13.16 -23.19
N GLN A 816 20.05 12.69 -23.95
CA GLN A 816 21.47 12.77 -23.60
C GLN A 816 21.91 14.24 -23.52
N THR A 817 21.62 15.04 -24.54
CA THR A 817 21.95 16.48 -24.54
C THR A 817 21.30 17.23 -23.36
N GLU A 818 20.03 16.92 -23.05
CA GLU A 818 19.31 17.51 -21.90
C GLU A 818 19.98 17.17 -20.57
N VAL A 819 20.34 15.90 -20.36
CA VAL A 819 20.99 15.44 -19.12
C VAL A 819 22.36 16.10 -18.96
N ASP A 820 23.15 16.18 -20.02
CA ASP A 820 24.47 16.81 -20.01
C ASP A 820 24.38 18.31 -19.70
N ALA A 821 23.44 19.02 -20.34
CA ALA A 821 23.21 20.44 -20.09
C ALA A 821 22.74 20.70 -18.65
N ARG A 822 21.82 19.87 -18.13
CA ARG A 822 21.37 19.99 -16.74
C ARG A 822 22.52 19.73 -15.77
N TRP A 823 23.32 18.69 -15.99
CA TRP A 823 24.49 18.41 -15.16
C TRP A 823 25.45 19.61 -15.11
N GLN A 824 25.82 20.16 -16.27
CA GLN A 824 26.71 21.33 -16.35
C GLN A 824 26.14 22.56 -15.62
N MET A 825 24.84 22.81 -15.76
CA MET A 825 24.17 23.91 -15.06
C MET A 825 24.24 23.74 -13.53
N TYR A 826 23.95 22.55 -13.00
CA TYR A 826 24.02 22.31 -11.56
C TYR A 826 25.45 22.36 -11.02
N GLN A 827 26.45 21.89 -11.78
CA GLN A 827 27.85 22.09 -11.44
C GLN A 827 28.20 23.57 -11.34
N TYR A 828 27.85 24.35 -12.36
CA TYR A 828 28.08 25.79 -12.36
C TYR A 828 27.44 26.48 -11.14
N LEU A 829 26.18 26.12 -10.82
CA LEU A 829 25.48 26.68 -9.66
C LEU A 829 26.12 26.28 -8.33
N ALA A 830 26.69 25.09 -8.21
CA ALA A 830 27.38 24.63 -7.01
C ALA A 830 28.79 25.24 -6.85
N GLU A 831 29.45 25.58 -7.96
CA GLU A 831 30.80 26.15 -7.99
C GLU A 831 30.83 27.69 -7.96
N ARG A 832 29.70 28.35 -8.25
CA ARG A 832 29.63 29.82 -8.24
C ARG A 832 30.03 30.37 -6.86
N LYS A 833 30.77 31.48 -6.88
CA LYS A 833 31.09 32.23 -5.66
C LYS A 833 29.82 32.91 -5.14
N VAL A 834 29.59 32.82 -3.83
CA VAL A 834 28.57 33.63 -3.15
C VAL A 834 29.15 35.02 -2.97
N LEU A 835 28.46 36.03 -3.49
CA LEU A 835 28.83 37.44 -3.37
C LEU A 835 28.49 37.98 -1.98
#